data_AF-A0A0F6W2N4-F1
#
_entry.id   AF-A0A0F6W2N4-F1
#
_cell.length_a   1.000
_cell.length_b   1.000
_cell.length_c   1.000
_cell.angle_alpha   90.00
_cell.angle_beta   90.00
_cell.angle_gamma   90.00
#
_symmetry.space_group_name_H-M   'P 1'
#
loop_
_entity.id
_entity.type
_entity.pdbx_description
1 polymer ?
#
loop_
_entity_poly.entity_id
_entity_poly.type
_entity_poly.pdbx_seq_one_letter_code
_entity_poly.pdbx_strand_id
1 'polypeptide(L)'
;MSDPSDDRARTIDVASLPPALSRELAAVLAPRGPALLAAHDRFAWRERAAIALAPIGAFVIVALAARAFAAACEPRHEPTWALVYALPAVPIALLVVRALLAPLRARRMPFAPGLYVLDRDVVIAHGPEVRVVPLRAVAGVSAPRRLPLGGLAEITLWLEGEPAETCLVPASEAEAIAERVEQAREAALAPEDHATRRRRHDALGELRRSTSWERASDARPRSDWARTVAIAVPLALVIGAVTLIARNAASDAMAIASASAASDVEALRCYADAGGSDAARVRADLLPRAAYAQAIAAGDAASLGRYVEAYPEGPDTVAARARWIAMEYENARSSAWGLRAFVTRFPDAPQVAEARAVMPRLALEEARRADDAGAYAYVAREHAGTPEGEEARRLHHARYERALESLLARGARPEVAAFLRALFAYLEAHDDASVLVRFRTPSSEALRVFDAMVDASQNVPIEPIAPSFSRRLSVQREALVFDRLNTAFEPLVSRDVMRIVRGPNLRDVPTADEILARLESVPEEERDARRAAILAEADDEGPDPEIRIEYTIVPTGDVYVSSPVTRPFFPSRLDELEPEEDERRFAAFLVRFAIEMRIPGASERHAFELVVQPDEHVRVDGGADAPSDGTIYEVLATSAFDRLGDGLTSAFLGSPSEDVR
;
A
#
# COMPACT_ATOMS: atom_id res chain seq x y z
N MET A 1 -20.92 -81.16 56.14
CA MET A 1 -19.95 -80.51 55.24
C MET A 1 -20.47 -79.12 54.95
N SER A 2 -19.70 -78.08 55.25
CA SER A 2 -20.03 -76.71 54.87
C SER A 2 -19.95 -76.59 53.35
N ASP A 3 -20.90 -75.91 52.73
CA ASP A 3 -20.86 -75.65 51.29
C ASP A 3 -19.66 -74.74 50.99
N PRO A 4 -18.70 -75.15 50.12
CA PRO A 4 -17.56 -74.30 49.75
C PRO A 4 -17.97 -72.96 49.11
N SER A 5 -19.25 -72.76 48.78
CA SER A 5 -19.82 -71.48 48.36
C SER A 5 -19.92 -70.43 49.48
N ASP A 6 -19.86 -70.83 50.76
CA ASP A 6 -19.98 -69.93 51.93
C ASP A 6 -18.68 -69.17 52.27
N ASP A 7 -17.55 -69.60 51.70
CA ASP A 7 -16.22 -69.02 51.98
C ASP A 7 -15.79 -67.94 50.95
N ARG A 8 -16.65 -67.57 49.99
CA ARG A 8 -16.36 -66.51 49.00
C ARG A 8 -16.92 -65.16 49.42
N ALA A 9 -16.24 -64.06 49.07
CA ALA A 9 -16.79 -62.74 49.27
C ALA A 9 -18.01 -62.54 48.35
N ARG A 10 -19.06 -61.90 48.86
CA ARG A 10 -20.29 -61.62 48.12
C ARG A 10 -20.56 -60.12 48.13
N THR A 11 -20.87 -59.55 46.97
CA THR A 11 -21.32 -58.15 46.85
C THR A 11 -22.82 -58.13 46.71
N ILE A 12 -23.51 -57.40 47.58
CA ILE A 12 -24.97 -57.42 47.73
C ILE A 12 -25.50 -56.05 47.36
N ASP A 13 -26.36 -55.98 46.34
CA ASP A 13 -27.10 -54.76 46.05
C ASP A 13 -28.27 -54.61 47.05
N VAL A 14 -28.10 -53.72 48.02
CA VAL A 14 -29.07 -53.43 49.08
C VAL A 14 -30.40 -52.92 48.50
N ALA A 15 -30.37 -52.26 47.35
CA ALA A 15 -31.59 -51.80 46.68
C ALA A 15 -32.42 -52.95 46.11
N SER A 16 -31.80 -54.12 45.89
CA SER A 16 -32.49 -55.33 45.45
C SER A 16 -33.07 -56.16 46.61
N LEU A 17 -32.70 -55.86 47.86
CA LEU A 17 -33.24 -56.53 49.03
C LEU A 17 -34.67 -56.04 49.34
N PRO A 18 -35.59 -56.95 49.70
CA PRO A 18 -36.89 -56.59 50.27
C PRO A 18 -36.73 -55.62 51.47
N PRO A 19 -37.64 -54.65 51.67
CA PRO A 19 -37.55 -53.67 52.76
C PRO A 19 -37.46 -54.27 54.17
N ALA A 20 -37.96 -55.49 54.38
CA ALA A 20 -37.80 -56.22 55.64
C ALA A 20 -36.34 -56.64 55.87
N LEU A 21 -35.73 -57.31 54.88
CA LEU A 21 -34.33 -57.76 54.94
C LEU A 21 -33.34 -56.60 54.93
N SER A 22 -33.66 -55.50 54.23
CA SER A 22 -32.85 -54.27 54.26
C SER A 22 -32.84 -53.63 55.66
N ARG A 23 -33.98 -53.62 56.37
CA ARG A 23 -34.06 -53.15 57.77
C ARG A 23 -33.36 -54.08 58.74
N GLU A 24 -33.44 -55.39 58.51
CA GLU A 24 -32.74 -56.38 59.32
C GLU A 24 -31.21 -56.27 59.15
N LEU A 25 -30.74 -56.15 57.89
CA LEU A 25 -29.34 -55.84 57.59
C LEU A 25 -28.91 -54.54 58.28
N ALA A 26 -29.72 -53.49 58.19
CA ALA A 26 -29.45 -52.24 58.88
C ALA A 26 -29.41 -52.38 60.40
N ALA A 27 -30.30 -53.18 61.00
CA ALA A 27 -30.33 -53.44 62.43
C ALA A 27 -29.08 -54.21 62.90
N VAL A 28 -28.61 -55.19 62.10
CA VAL A 28 -27.36 -55.91 62.35
C VAL A 28 -26.15 -54.96 62.30
N LEU A 29 -26.18 -53.98 61.40
CA LEU A 29 -25.13 -52.97 61.25
C LEU A 29 -25.32 -51.74 62.18
N ALA A 30 -26.43 -51.66 62.93
CA ALA A 30 -26.82 -50.49 63.72
C ALA A 30 -26.02 -50.25 65.04
N PRO A 31 -25.39 -51.24 65.71
CA PRO A 31 -24.61 -50.93 66.91
C PRO A 31 -23.17 -50.55 66.54
N ARG A 32 -22.91 -49.25 66.38
CA ARG A 32 -21.58 -48.59 66.34
C ARG A 32 -20.45 -49.38 65.67
N GLY A 33 -20.58 -49.68 64.39
CA GLY A 33 -19.40 -49.84 63.54
C GLY A 33 -18.60 -48.53 63.49
N PRO A 34 -17.26 -48.56 63.52
CA PRO A 34 -16.45 -47.35 63.37
C PRO A 34 -16.77 -46.70 62.02
N ALA A 35 -16.95 -45.37 62.03
CA ALA A 35 -17.41 -44.62 60.87
C ALA A 35 -16.38 -44.71 59.75
N LEU A 36 -16.76 -45.24 58.59
CA LEU A 36 -15.84 -45.34 57.46
C LEU A 36 -16.23 -44.30 56.42
N LEU A 37 -15.30 -43.40 56.11
CA LEU A 37 -15.58 -42.28 55.21
C LEU A 37 -15.59 -42.70 53.74
N ALA A 38 -14.89 -43.77 53.34
CA ALA A 38 -15.02 -44.47 52.05
C ALA A 38 -14.16 -45.75 52.03
N ALA A 39 -14.56 -46.89 51.45
CA ALA A 39 -13.55 -47.81 50.91
C ALA A 39 -13.52 -47.72 49.40
N HIS A 40 -12.34 -48.04 48.89
CA HIS A 40 -12.03 -48.04 47.49
C HIS A 40 -12.84 -49.12 46.81
N ASP A 41 -13.82 -48.67 46.04
CA ASP A 41 -14.41 -49.47 44.98
C ASP A 41 -13.32 -49.82 43.94
N ARG A 42 -13.43 -50.97 43.28
CA ARG A 42 -12.56 -51.41 42.16
C ARG A 42 -12.57 -50.42 40.97
N PHE A 43 -13.39 -49.37 41.04
CA PHE A 43 -13.44 -48.21 40.16
C PHE A 43 -12.46 -47.05 40.50
N ALA A 44 -11.56 -47.22 41.48
CA ALA A 44 -10.63 -46.21 42.01
C ALA A 44 -9.71 -45.54 40.99
N TRP A 45 -9.34 -46.20 39.88
CA TRP A 45 -8.42 -45.59 38.92
C TRP A 45 -9.03 -44.34 38.26
N ARG A 46 -10.35 -44.34 38.01
CA ARG A 46 -11.06 -43.21 37.37
C ARG A 46 -11.18 -42.01 38.32
N GLU A 47 -11.36 -42.27 39.60
CA GLU A 47 -11.40 -41.23 40.63
C GLU A 47 -10.02 -40.64 40.88
N ARG A 48 -9.00 -41.48 41.00
CA ARG A 48 -7.60 -41.02 41.09
C ARG A 48 -7.21 -40.23 39.84
N ALA A 49 -7.66 -40.65 38.66
CA ALA A 49 -7.48 -39.87 37.44
C ALA A 49 -8.20 -38.52 37.50
N ALA A 50 -9.47 -38.45 37.93
CA ALA A 50 -10.19 -37.19 38.06
C ALA A 50 -9.54 -36.24 39.10
N ILE A 51 -9.10 -36.76 40.24
CA ILE A 51 -8.38 -35.99 41.28
C ILE A 51 -7.04 -35.47 40.74
N ALA A 52 -6.27 -36.31 40.07
CA ALA A 52 -4.99 -35.92 39.48
C ALA A 52 -5.15 -34.93 38.32
N LEU A 53 -6.20 -35.09 37.50
CA LEU A 53 -6.47 -34.25 36.34
C LEU A 53 -7.16 -32.92 36.69
N ALA A 54 -7.83 -32.80 37.83
CA ALA A 54 -8.49 -31.55 38.22
C ALA A 54 -7.53 -30.34 38.37
N PRO A 55 -6.37 -30.42 39.07
CA PRO A 55 -5.43 -29.30 39.14
C PRO A 55 -4.81 -29.00 37.77
N ILE A 56 -4.57 -30.03 36.94
CA ILE A 56 -4.12 -29.87 35.56
C ILE A 56 -5.17 -29.13 34.75
N GLY A 57 -6.44 -29.52 34.87
CA GLY A 57 -7.58 -28.85 34.22
C GLY A 57 -7.70 -27.39 34.64
N ALA A 58 -7.59 -27.10 35.95
CA ALA A 58 -7.59 -25.73 36.45
C ALA A 58 -6.43 -24.90 35.89
N PHE A 59 -5.22 -25.46 35.87
CA PHE A 59 -4.05 -24.81 35.26
C PHE A 59 -4.26 -24.54 33.77
N VAL A 60 -4.78 -25.52 33.01
CA VAL A 60 -5.10 -25.35 31.59
C VAL A 60 -6.14 -24.25 31.39
N ILE A 61 -7.21 -24.19 32.20
CA ILE A 61 -8.21 -23.12 32.14
C ILE A 61 -7.54 -21.74 32.33
N VAL A 62 -6.67 -21.59 33.34
CA VAL A 62 -5.94 -20.34 33.58
C VAL A 62 -5.01 -19.99 32.42
N ALA A 63 -4.26 -20.96 31.89
CA ALA A 63 -3.37 -20.76 30.76
C ALA A 63 -4.12 -20.35 29.49
N LEU A 64 -5.27 -20.97 29.22
CA LEU A 64 -6.16 -20.59 28.13
C LEU A 64 -6.76 -19.20 28.33
N ALA A 65 -7.16 -18.85 29.56
CA ALA A 65 -7.70 -17.53 29.89
C ALA A 65 -6.66 -16.41 29.72
N ALA A 66 -5.39 -16.69 30.04
CA ALA A 66 -4.27 -15.78 29.89
C ALA A 66 -3.85 -15.55 28.42
N ARG A 67 -4.14 -16.49 27.52
CA ARG A 67 -3.84 -16.33 26.09
C ARG A 67 -4.59 -15.13 25.52
N ALA A 68 -3.84 -14.22 24.89
CA ALA A 68 -4.35 -12.98 24.30
C ALA A 68 -5.16 -12.11 25.29
N PHE A 69 -4.92 -12.26 26.59
CA PHE A 69 -5.59 -11.46 27.60
C PHE A 69 -5.13 -10.00 27.50
N ALA A 70 -6.09 -9.08 27.48
CA ALA A 70 -5.88 -7.65 27.25
C ALA A 70 -5.26 -7.29 25.87
N ALA A 71 -5.21 -8.23 24.92
CA ALA A 71 -4.75 -7.93 23.56
C ALA A 71 -5.83 -7.09 22.82
N ALA A 72 -5.42 -5.96 22.24
CA ALA A 72 -6.36 -5.05 21.60
C ALA A 72 -7.06 -5.64 20.37
N CYS A 73 -6.38 -6.47 19.57
CA CYS A 73 -6.95 -7.08 18.37
C CYS A 73 -7.78 -8.36 18.66
N GLU A 74 -7.65 -8.95 19.85
CA GLU A 74 -8.42 -10.15 20.25
C GLU A 74 -8.90 -10.01 21.71
N PRO A 75 -9.67 -8.95 22.04
CA PRO A 75 -10.05 -8.67 23.42
C PRO A 75 -11.01 -9.73 23.96
N ARG A 76 -11.71 -10.45 23.07
CA ARG A 76 -12.75 -11.43 23.37
C ARG A 76 -12.50 -12.73 22.61
N HIS A 77 -12.65 -13.85 23.32
CA HIS A 77 -12.75 -15.17 22.70
C HIS A 77 -14.16 -15.40 22.19
N GLU A 78 -14.28 -16.08 21.05
CA GLU A 78 -15.56 -16.45 20.44
C GLU A 78 -16.38 -17.41 21.33
N PRO A 79 -17.71 -17.49 21.16
CA PRO A 79 -18.57 -18.41 21.93
C PRO A 79 -18.15 -19.88 21.88
N THR A 80 -17.50 -20.31 20.79
CA THR A 80 -16.96 -21.67 20.60
C THR A 80 -15.92 -22.06 21.66
N TRP A 81 -15.20 -21.06 22.21
CA TRP A 81 -14.24 -21.27 23.30
C TRP A 81 -14.88 -21.76 24.59
N ALA A 82 -16.19 -21.60 24.79
CA ALA A 82 -16.88 -22.19 25.94
C ALA A 82 -16.68 -23.71 25.99
N LEU A 83 -16.63 -24.38 24.83
CA LEU A 83 -16.35 -25.82 24.74
C LEU A 83 -14.88 -26.14 25.09
N VAL A 84 -13.96 -25.26 24.67
CA VAL A 84 -12.52 -25.38 24.96
C VAL A 84 -12.26 -25.23 26.45
N TYR A 85 -12.96 -24.33 27.15
CA TYR A 85 -12.91 -24.22 28.62
C TYR A 85 -13.65 -25.35 29.33
N ALA A 86 -14.73 -25.87 28.74
CA ALA A 86 -15.50 -26.95 29.34
C ALA A 86 -14.72 -28.28 29.40
N LEU A 87 -13.92 -28.60 28.37
CA LEU A 87 -13.13 -29.83 28.31
C LEU A 87 -12.21 -30.05 29.54
N PRO A 88 -11.31 -29.11 29.90
CA PRO A 88 -10.49 -29.21 31.11
C PRO A 88 -11.30 -29.03 32.40
N ALA A 89 -12.54 -28.51 32.34
CA ALA A 89 -13.43 -28.42 33.49
C ALA A 89 -14.14 -29.74 33.83
N VAL A 90 -14.17 -30.73 32.92
CA VAL A 90 -14.80 -32.04 33.17
C VAL A 90 -14.27 -32.75 34.43
N PRO A 91 -12.94 -32.92 34.67
CA PRO A 91 -12.47 -33.55 35.90
C PRO A 91 -12.88 -32.79 37.16
N ILE A 92 -12.88 -31.45 37.11
CA ILE A 92 -13.35 -30.60 38.22
C ILE A 92 -14.83 -30.84 38.49
N ALA A 93 -15.66 -30.80 37.44
CA ALA A 93 -17.10 -31.03 37.53
C ALA A 93 -17.42 -32.44 38.05
N LEU A 94 -16.67 -33.47 37.63
CA LEU A 94 -16.82 -34.84 38.14
C LEU A 94 -16.56 -34.91 39.66
N LEU A 95 -15.52 -34.25 40.15
CA LEU A 95 -15.23 -34.19 41.60
C LEU A 95 -16.32 -33.44 42.36
N VAL A 96 -16.78 -32.30 41.85
CA VAL A 96 -17.85 -31.52 42.48
C VAL A 96 -19.16 -32.31 42.54
N VAL A 97 -19.59 -32.92 41.43
CA VAL A 97 -20.80 -33.76 41.39
C VAL A 97 -20.68 -34.93 42.35
N ARG A 98 -19.52 -35.60 42.41
CA ARG A 98 -19.29 -36.69 43.35
C ARG A 98 -19.34 -36.22 44.81
N ALA A 99 -18.67 -35.12 45.14
CA ALA A 99 -18.69 -34.54 46.47
C ALA A 99 -20.12 -34.16 46.90
N LEU A 100 -20.96 -33.66 45.97
CA LEU A 100 -22.36 -33.34 46.22
C LEU A 100 -23.26 -34.57 46.32
N LEU A 101 -23.02 -35.62 45.51
CA LEU A 101 -23.80 -36.86 45.53
C LEU A 101 -23.43 -37.77 46.70
N ALA A 102 -22.20 -37.71 47.22
CA ALA A 102 -21.75 -38.52 48.36
C ALA A 102 -22.65 -38.42 49.61
N PRO A 103 -22.98 -37.22 50.14
CA PRO A 103 -23.87 -37.10 51.30
C PRO A 103 -25.32 -37.52 50.97
N LEU A 104 -25.78 -37.27 49.73
CA LEU A 104 -27.12 -37.70 49.31
C LEU A 104 -27.24 -39.22 49.22
N ARG A 105 -26.16 -39.91 48.80
CA ARG A 105 -26.09 -41.38 48.82
C ARG A 105 -26.04 -41.90 50.25
N ALA A 106 -25.20 -41.32 51.10
CA ALA A 106 -25.12 -41.70 52.51
C ALA A 106 -26.47 -41.58 53.22
N ARG A 107 -27.28 -40.55 52.92
CA ARG A 107 -28.63 -40.37 53.48
C ARG A 107 -29.68 -41.37 52.97
N ARG A 108 -29.47 -41.99 51.81
CA ARG A 108 -30.42 -42.97 51.23
C ARG A 108 -30.16 -44.40 51.69
N MET A 109 -29.04 -44.65 52.35
CA MET A 109 -28.72 -45.98 52.87
C MET A 109 -29.39 -46.19 54.23
N PRO A 110 -29.83 -47.42 54.54
CA PRO A 110 -30.46 -47.72 55.82
C PRO A 110 -29.41 -47.84 56.96
N PHE A 111 -28.12 -47.83 56.64
CA PHE A 111 -26.98 -47.82 57.56
C PHE A 111 -25.93 -46.81 57.07
N ALA A 112 -24.98 -46.45 57.94
CA ALA A 112 -23.88 -45.56 57.56
C ALA A 112 -22.86 -46.27 56.65
N PRO A 113 -22.20 -45.58 55.70
CA PRO A 113 -21.03 -46.16 55.06
C PRO A 113 -19.97 -46.54 56.12
N GLY A 114 -19.38 -47.73 56.01
CA GLY A 114 -18.69 -48.39 57.14
C GLY A 114 -17.85 -49.61 56.76
N LEU A 115 -16.86 -49.96 57.60
CA LEU A 115 -16.28 -51.31 57.71
C LEU A 115 -16.80 -51.87 59.03
N TYR A 116 -17.66 -52.85 58.93
CA TYR A 116 -18.24 -53.51 60.07
C TYR A 116 -17.56 -54.86 60.24
N VAL A 117 -16.94 -55.07 61.39
CA VAL A 117 -16.32 -56.36 61.75
C VAL A 117 -17.34 -57.13 62.57
N LEU A 118 -17.89 -58.20 62.00
CA LEU A 118 -18.79 -59.15 62.66
C LEU A 118 -18.01 -60.40 63.08
N ASP A 119 -18.61 -61.27 63.89
CA ASP A 119 -17.96 -62.50 64.41
C ASP A 119 -17.44 -63.46 63.33
N ARG A 120 -18.02 -63.41 62.12
CA ARG A 120 -17.69 -64.32 61.01
C ARG A 120 -17.31 -63.60 59.73
N ASP A 121 -17.67 -62.33 59.61
CA ASP A 121 -17.60 -61.59 58.36
C ASP A 121 -17.11 -60.18 58.59
N VAL A 122 -16.43 -59.65 57.59
CA VAL A 122 -16.15 -58.24 57.45
C VAL A 122 -17.11 -57.69 56.40
N VAL A 123 -17.98 -56.78 56.81
CA VAL A 123 -18.95 -56.12 55.94
C VAL A 123 -18.41 -54.74 55.55
N ILE A 124 -18.16 -54.61 54.26
CA ILE A 124 -17.54 -53.46 53.62
C ILE A 124 -18.66 -52.70 52.88
N ALA A 125 -19.15 -51.60 53.46
CA ALA A 125 -20.34 -50.87 53.01
C ALA A 125 -19.98 -49.44 52.53
N HIS A 126 -19.99 -49.18 51.22
CA HIS A 126 -19.65 -47.83 50.67
C HIS A 126 -20.80 -47.10 50.03
N GLY A 127 -21.87 -47.83 49.74
CA GLY A 127 -22.96 -47.34 48.93
C GLY A 127 -24.10 -48.35 48.93
N PRO A 128 -24.96 -48.31 47.90
CA PRO A 128 -26.04 -49.28 47.78
C PRO A 128 -25.52 -50.72 47.65
N GLU A 129 -24.23 -50.90 47.40
CA GLU A 129 -23.57 -52.20 47.35
C GLU A 129 -22.80 -52.44 48.66
N VAL A 130 -23.12 -53.55 49.31
CA VAL A 130 -22.48 -54.01 50.53
C VAL A 130 -21.73 -55.28 50.22
N ARG A 131 -20.43 -55.28 50.46
CA ARG A 131 -19.62 -56.49 50.28
C ARG A 131 -19.41 -57.19 51.61
N VAL A 132 -19.83 -58.44 51.67
CA VAL A 132 -19.66 -59.31 52.82
C VAL A 132 -18.50 -60.25 52.53
N VAL A 133 -17.41 -60.09 53.28
CA VAL A 133 -16.18 -60.89 53.15
C VAL A 133 -16.08 -61.82 54.35
N PRO A 134 -16.10 -63.15 54.18
CA PRO A 134 -15.85 -64.06 55.28
C PRO A 134 -14.47 -63.79 55.89
N LEU A 135 -14.37 -63.73 57.23
CA LEU A 135 -13.09 -63.48 57.92
C LEU A 135 -12.01 -64.51 57.55
N ARG A 136 -12.42 -65.73 57.19
CA ARG A 136 -11.52 -66.79 56.72
C ARG A 136 -10.92 -66.53 55.35
N ALA A 137 -11.60 -65.76 54.51
CA ALA A 137 -11.10 -65.35 53.21
C ALA A 137 -10.14 -64.16 53.31
N VAL A 138 -9.96 -63.57 54.50
CA VAL A 138 -8.99 -62.50 54.73
C VAL A 138 -7.63 -63.15 54.98
N ALA A 139 -6.72 -63.02 54.01
CA ALA A 139 -5.35 -63.48 54.09
C ALA A 139 -4.51 -62.62 55.06
N GLY A 140 -4.84 -61.33 55.18
CA GLY A 140 -4.22 -60.42 56.15
C GLY A 140 -4.68 -58.98 56.01
N VAL A 141 -4.30 -58.15 56.97
CA VAL A 141 -4.63 -56.71 57.01
C VAL A 141 -3.35 -55.89 56.98
N SER A 142 -3.27 -54.89 56.09
CA SER A 142 -2.10 -54.00 56.05
C SER A 142 -2.09 -53.04 57.25
N ALA A 143 -0.89 -52.66 57.69
CA ALA A 143 -0.73 -51.53 58.60
C ALA A 143 -1.39 -50.26 57.98
N PRO A 144 -2.12 -49.45 58.76
CA PRO A 144 -2.74 -48.25 58.24
C PRO A 144 -1.72 -47.25 57.67
N ARG A 145 -1.93 -46.82 56.42
CA ARG A 145 -1.11 -45.79 55.77
C ARG A 145 -1.83 -44.45 55.81
N ARG A 146 -1.31 -43.49 56.59
CA ARG A 146 -1.89 -42.13 56.63
C ARG A 146 -1.69 -41.42 55.29
N LEU A 147 -2.76 -40.82 54.75
CA LEU A 147 -2.69 -40.06 53.50
C LEU A 147 -2.18 -38.63 53.77
N PRO A 148 -1.33 -38.06 52.89
CA PRO A 148 -0.88 -36.68 53.04
C PRO A 148 -2.06 -35.72 52.92
N LEU A 149 -2.15 -34.75 53.84
CA LEU A 149 -3.16 -33.68 53.88
C LEU A 149 -4.61 -34.09 54.23
N GLY A 150 -4.84 -35.24 54.88
CA GLY A 150 -6.18 -35.66 55.32
C GLY A 150 -6.22 -36.34 56.69
N GLY A 151 -7.35 -36.23 57.38
CA GLY A 151 -7.67 -36.99 58.61
C GLY A 151 -8.02 -38.46 58.33
N LEU A 152 -7.49 -39.05 57.27
CA LEU A 152 -7.82 -40.38 56.76
C LEU A 152 -6.57 -41.27 56.66
N ALA A 153 -6.76 -42.57 56.86
CA ALA A 153 -5.75 -43.60 56.66
C ALA A 153 -6.30 -44.74 55.80
N GLU A 154 -5.41 -45.36 55.05
CA GLU A 154 -5.66 -46.45 54.11
C GLU A 154 -5.34 -47.80 54.79
N ILE A 155 -6.31 -48.69 54.88
CA ILE A 155 -6.17 -50.08 55.35
C ILE A 155 -6.45 -51.01 54.17
N THR A 156 -5.56 -51.94 53.87
CA THR A 156 -5.75 -52.91 52.78
C THR A 156 -6.00 -54.31 53.34
N LEU A 157 -7.16 -54.88 53.01
CA LEU A 157 -7.55 -56.26 53.30
C LEU A 157 -7.08 -57.14 52.15
N TRP A 158 -6.10 -58.00 52.39
CA TRP A 158 -5.66 -59.01 51.43
C TRP A 158 -6.63 -60.18 51.50
N LEU A 159 -7.23 -60.55 50.36
CA LEU A 159 -8.23 -61.60 50.28
C LEU A 159 -7.65 -62.83 49.55
N GLU A 160 -7.98 -64.04 50.00
CA GLU A 160 -7.55 -65.27 49.34
C GLU A 160 -8.28 -65.45 48.00
N GLY A 161 -7.53 -65.52 46.90
CA GLY A 161 -8.10 -65.73 45.56
C GLY A 161 -8.86 -64.52 44.99
N GLU A 162 -8.88 -63.39 45.69
CA GLU A 162 -9.52 -62.14 45.26
C GLU A 162 -8.54 -60.96 45.35
N PRO A 163 -8.71 -59.90 44.54
CA PRO A 163 -7.89 -58.70 44.69
C PRO A 163 -8.10 -58.07 46.05
N ALA A 164 -7.02 -57.51 46.60
CA ALA A 164 -7.04 -56.82 47.88
C ALA A 164 -8.02 -55.64 47.86
N GLU A 165 -8.70 -55.43 48.98
CA GLU A 165 -9.70 -54.37 49.14
C GLU A 165 -9.16 -53.29 50.08
N THR A 166 -9.16 -52.05 49.62
CA THR A 166 -8.54 -50.95 50.33
C THR A 166 -9.58 -50.01 50.94
N CYS A 167 -9.61 -49.85 52.25
CA CYS A 167 -10.53 -49.00 52.98
C CYS A 167 -9.91 -47.69 53.47
N LEU A 168 -10.59 -46.56 53.29
CA LEU A 168 -10.26 -45.27 53.91
C LEU A 168 -11.07 -45.06 55.18
N VAL A 169 -10.38 -45.13 56.29
CA VAL A 169 -10.92 -44.93 57.64
C VAL A 169 -10.40 -43.60 58.20
N PRO A 170 -11.08 -43.01 59.20
CA PRO A 170 -10.50 -41.93 59.98
C PRO A 170 -9.11 -42.34 60.50
N ALA A 171 -8.10 -41.50 60.29
CA ALA A 171 -6.73 -41.79 60.71
C ALA A 171 -6.62 -42.03 62.21
N SER A 172 -7.51 -41.43 63.01
CA SER A 172 -7.63 -41.62 64.45
C SER A 172 -8.13 -43.00 64.87
N GLU A 173 -8.84 -43.71 64.00
CA GLU A 173 -9.45 -45.02 64.30
C GLU A 173 -8.75 -46.16 63.57
N ALA A 174 -7.82 -45.86 62.66
CA ALA A 174 -7.34 -46.83 61.69
C ALA A 174 -6.57 -48.01 62.30
N GLU A 175 -5.72 -47.74 63.29
CA GLU A 175 -4.98 -48.80 64.00
C GLU A 175 -5.94 -49.71 64.77
N ALA A 176 -6.91 -49.13 65.49
CA ALA A 176 -7.91 -49.89 66.22
C ALA A 176 -8.82 -50.73 65.32
N ILE A 177 -9.12 -50.24 64.11
CA ILE A 177 -9.88 -50.99 63.11
C ILE A 177 -9.05 -52.14 62.54
N ALA A 178 -7.81 -51.89 62.14
CA ALA A 178 -6.93 -52.93 61.59
C ALA A 178 -6.69 -54.04 62.61
N GLU A 179 -6.42 -53.69 63.87
CA GLU A 179 -6.25 -54.63 64.97
C GLU A 179 -7.52 -55.45 65.22
N ARG A 180 -8.69 -54.81 65.21
CA ARG A 180 -9.97 -55.51 65.41
C ARG A 180 -10.26 -56.52 64.29
N VAL A 181 -9.95 -56.18 63.04
CA VAL A 181 -10.10 -57.11 61.91
C VAL A 181 -9.15 -58.29 62.08
N GLU A 182 -7.89 -58.05 62.46
CA GLU A 182 -6.89 -59.10 62.64
C GLU A 182 -7.24 -60.03 63.81
N GLN A 183 -7.67 -59.48 64.95
CA GLN A 183 -8.15 -60.27 66.10
C GLN A 183 -9.36 -61.12 65.74
N ALA A 184 -10.33 -60.56 65.00
CA ALA A 184 -11.51 -61.31 64.55
C ALA A 184 -11.12 -62.42 63.56
N ARG A 185 -10.14 -62.17 62.69
CA ARG A 185 -9.59 -63.14 61.73
C ARG A 185 -8.92 -64.31 62.44
N GLU A 186 -8.03 -64.05 63.40
CA GLU A 186 -7.39 -65.09 64.21
C GLU A 186 -8.42 -65.93 64.96
N ALA A 187 -9.44 -65.29 65.56
CA ALA A 187 -10.53 -65.98 66.24
C ALA A 187 -11.36 -66.87 65.30
N ALA A 188 -11.54 -66.47 64.03
CA ALA A 188 -12.26 -67.24 63.02
C ALA A 188 -11.46 -68.43 62.45
N LEU A 189 -10.12 -68.36 62.50
CA LEU A 189 -9.18 -69.39 62.05
C LEU A 189 -8.83 -70.42 63.13
N ALA A 190 -9.01 -70.10 64.41
CA ALA A 190 -8.78 -71.04 65.50
C ALA A 190 -9.58 -72.35 65.32
N PRO A 191 -8.98 -73.53 65.60
CA PRO A 191 -9.67 -74.81 65.50
C PRO A 191 -10.75 -74.92 66.58
N GLU A 192 -11.97 -74.51 66.24
CA GLU A 192 -13.10 -74.54 67.15
C GLU A 192 -13.87 -75.86 67.14
N ASP A 193 -14.21 -76.31 68.34
CA ASP A 193 -15.14 -77.41 68.58
C ASP A 193 -16.55 -77.08 68.04
N HIS A 194 -17.22 -78.06 67.45
CA HIS A 194 -18.49 -77.89 66.75
C HIS A 194 -19.61 -77.34 67.65
N ALA A 195 -19.53 -77.58 68.97
CA ALA A 195 -20.47 -77.07 69.95
C ALA A 195 -20.35 -75.55 70.19
N THR A 196 -19.12 -75.02 70.20
CA THR A 196 -18.84 -73.57 70.34
C THR A 196 -19.26 -72.82 69.08
N ARG A 197 -19.05 -73.44 67.91
CA ARG A 197 -19.46 -72.91 66.61
C ARG A 197 -20.99 -72.78 66.46
N ARG A 198 -21.79 -73.59 67.16
CA ARG A 198 -23.27 -73.47 67.19
C ARG A 198 -23.78 -72.39 68.17
N ARG A 199 -22.98 -71.99 69.16
CA ARG A 199 -23.37 -70.98 70.17
C ARG A 199 -23.09 -69.55 69.72
N ARG A 200 -22.10 -69.33 68.83
CA ARG A 200 -21.91 -68.00 68.21
C ARG A 200 -23.06 -67.74 67.24
N HIS A 201 -23.86 -66.73 67.56
CA HIS A 201 -24.99 -66.31 66.74
C HIS A 201 -24.45 -65.65 65.47
N ASP A 202 -24.62 -66.31 64.32
CA ASP A 202 -24.29 -65.72 63.03
C ASP A 202 -25.25 -64.55 62.76
N ALA A 203 -24.76 -63.33 62.95
CA ALA A 203 -25.55 -62.11 62.81
C ALA A 203 -26.14 -61.93 61.40
N LEU A 204 -25.57 -62.58 60.37
CA LEU A 204 -26.10 -62.61 59.01
C LEU A 204 -26.78 -63.95 58.66
N GLY A 205 -26.86 -64.89 59.59
CA GLY A 205 -27.31 -66.26 59.33
C GLY A 205 -28.79 -66.38 58.95
N GLU A 206 -29.65 -65.46 59.41
CA GLU A 206 -31.04 -65.37 58.95
C GLU A 206 -31.14 -64.78 57.54
N LEU A 207 -30.38 -63.71 57.27
CA LEU A 207 -30.29 -63.07 55.95
C LEU A 207 -29.76 -64.04 54.87
N ARG A 208 -28.68 -64.77 55.15
CA ARG A 208 -28.05 -65.75 54.24
C ARG A 208 -28.98 -66.91 53.84
N ARG A 209 -29.92 -67.28 54.71
CA ARG A 209 -30.91 -68.34 54.43
C ARG A 209 -32.04 -67.89 53.50
N SER A 210 -32.14 -66.59 53.20
CA SER A 210 -33.17 -66.07 52.31
C SER A 210 -32.77 -66.19 50.83
N THR A 211 -33.68 -66.60 49.96
CA THR A 211 -33.46 -66.64 48.49
C THR A 211 -33.32 -65.26 47.86
N SER A 212 -33.70 -64.21 48.59
CA SER A 212 -33.53 -62.82 48.18
C SER A 212 -32.09 -62.35 48.39
N TRP A 213 -31.38 -62.87 49.40
CA TRP A 213 -29.97 -62.60 49.63
C TRP A 213 -29.10 -63.16 48.50
N GLU A 214 -29.40 -64.40 48.05
CA GLU A 214 -28.69 -65.03 46.93
C GLU A 214 -28.88 -64.24 45.62
N ARG A 215 -30.13 -63.86 45.29
CA ARG A 215 -30.43 -62.99 44.14
C ARG A 215 -29.77 -61.61 44.24
N ALA A 216 -29.71 -61.04 45.43
CA ALA A 216 -29.06 -59.76 45.66
C ALA A 216 -27.53 -59.87 45.57
N SER A 217 -26.94 -61.02 45.91
CA SER A 217 -25.51 -61.29 45.74
C SER A 217 -25.07 -61.56 44.31
N ASP A 218 -25.99 -62.03 43.46
CA ASP A 218 -25.74 -62.23 42.03
C ASP A 218 -25.98 -60.97 41.19
N ALA A 219 -26.55 -59.91 41.78
CA ALA A 219 -26.82 -58.66 41.10
C ALA A 219 -25.51 -57.99 40.68
N ARG A 220 -25.33 -57.77 39.37
CA ARG A 220 -24.17 -57.02 38.89
C ARG A 220 -24.25 -55.58 39.40
N PRO A 221 -23.14 -55.05 39.95
CA PRO A 221 -23.10 -53.70 40.47
C PRO A 221 -23.50 -52.69 39.39
N ARG A 222 -24.47 -51.83 39.70
CA ARG A 222 -24.93 -50.81 38.75
C ARG A 222 -23.97 -49.63 38.83
N SER A 223 -23.07 -49.54 37.86
CA SER A 223 -22.14 -48.41 37.79
C SER A 223 -22.92 -47.10 37.61
N ASP A 224 -22.98 -46.32 38.69
CA ASP A 224 -23.56 -44.98 38.72
C ASP A 224 -22.73 -43.96 37.91
N TRP A 225 -21.59 -44.38 37.35
CA TRP A 225 -20.68 -43.56 36.57
C TRP A 225 -21.38 -42.87 35.40
N ALA A 226 -22.24 -43.57 34.67
CA ALA A 226 -22.97 -42.98 33.55
C ALA A 226 -23.82 -41.78 34.01
N ARG A 227 -24.45 -41.88 35.19
CA ARG A 227 -25.23 -40.78 35.79
C ARG A 227 -24.31 -39.65 36.26
N THR A 228 -23.18 -39.97 36.90
CA THR A 228 -22.20 -38.96 37.33
C THR A 228 -21.64 -38.17 36.13
N VAL A 229 -21.26 -38.86 35.05
CA VAL A 229 -20.80 -38.21 33.81
C VAL A 229 -21.92 -37.39 33.18
N ALA A 230 -23.15 -37.91 33.12
CA ALA A 230 -24.30 -37.20 32.56
C ALA A 230 -24.62 -35.89 33.30
N ILE A 231 -24.30 -35.77 34.59
CA ILE A 231 -24.46 -34.53 35.37
C ILE A 231 -23.19 -33.65 35.29
N ALA A 232 -22.00 -34.26 35.26
CA ALA A 232 -20.75 -33.52 35.23
C ALA A 232 -20.50 -32.80 33.90
N VAL A 233 -20.90 -33.39 32.78
CA VAL A 233 -20.77 -32.76 31.44
C VAL A 233 -21.52 -31.42 31.36
N PRO A 234 -22.82 -31.31 31.68
CA PRO A 234 -23.51 -30.01 31.67
C PRO A 234 -22.94 -29.04 32.70
N LEU A 235 -22.49 -29.51 33.87
CA LEU A 235 -21.81 -28.64 34.85
C LEU A 235 -20.49 -28.08 34.28
N ALA A 236 -19.70 -28.90 33.59
CA ALA A 236 -18.47 -28.47 32.94
C ALA A 236 -18.73 -27.44 31.83
N LEU A 237 -19.82 -27.61 31.06
CA LEU A 237 -20.27 -26.62 30.07
C LEU A 237 -20.65 -25.29 30.73
N VAL A 238 -21.36 -25.32 31.86
CA VAL A 238 -21.69 -24.11 32.63
C VAL A 238 -20.42 -23.43 33.15
N ILE A 239 -19.49 -24.19 33.73
CA ILE A 239 -18.19 -23.67 34.18
C ILE A 239 -17.46 -23.00 33.00
N GLY A 240 -17.35 -23.69 31.86
CA GLY A 240 -16.70 -23.16 30.67
C GLY A 240 -17.34 -21.88 30.14
N ALA A 241 -18.68 -21.81 30.11
CA ALA A 241 -19.41 -20.62 29.70
C ALA A 241 -19.22 -19.43 30.66
N VAL A 242 -19.30 -19.67 31.99
CA VAL A 242 -19.07 -18.63 32.99
C VAL A 242 -17.63 -18.12 32.93
N THR A 243 -16.65 -19.02 32.79
CA THR A 243 -15.24 -18.64 32.63
C THR A 243 -15.03 -17.79 31.38
N LEU A 244 -15.63 -18.17 30.25
CA LEU A 244 -15.56 -17.39 29.01
C LEU A 244 -16.11 -15.97 29.19
N ILE A 245 -17.29 -15.84 29.81
CA ILE A 245 -17.94 -14.54 30.06
C ILE A 245 -17.06 -13.67 30.96
N ALA A 246 -16.60 -14.23 32.09
CA ALA A 246 -15.76 -13.51 33.04
C ALA A 246 -14.43 -13.08 32.42
N ARG A 247 -13.75 -13.97 31.68
CA ARG A 247 -12.50 -13.67 30.97
C ARG A 247 -12.72 -12.59 29.93
N ASN A 248 -13.76 -12.70 29.10
CA ASN A 248 -14.03 -11.72 28.06
C ASN A 248 -14.32 -10.33 28.64
N ALA A 249 -15.12 -10.23 29.71
CA ALA A 249 -15.38 -8.95 30.37
C ALA A 249 -14.09 -8.32 30.94
N ALA A 250 -13.26 -9.09 31.63
CA ALA A 250 -12.01 -8.61 32.21
C ALA A 250 -10.97 -8.23 31.13
N SER A 251 -10.81 -9.06 30.10
CA SER A 251 -9.88 -8.83 29.00
C SER A 251 -10.27 -7.60 28.18
N ASP A 252 -11.56 -7.43 27.89
CA ASP A 252 -12.08 -6.28 27.13
C ASP A 252 -11.84 -4.96 27.87
N ALA A 253 -12.14 -4.92 29.18
CA ALA A 253 -11.90 -3.75 30.02
C ALA A 253 -10.40 -3.38 30.12
N MET A 254 -9.52 -4.37 30.20
CA MET A 254 -8.07 -4.12 30.24
C MET A 254 -7.49 -3.73 28.87
N ALA A 255 -8.01 -4.30 27.78
CA ALA A 255 -7.59 -3.94 26.43
C ALA A 255 -7.88 -2.46 26.13
N ILE A 256 -9.10 -1.98 26.42
CA ILE A 256 -9.43 -0.56 26.25
C ILE A 256 -8.66 0.34 27.21
N ALA A 257 -8.50 -0.05 28.48
CA ALA A 257 -7.75 0.76 29.46
C ALA A 257 -6.28 0.93 29.05
N SER A 258 -5.63 -0.14 28.58
CA SER A 258 -4.24 -0.08 28.12
C SER A 258 -4.09 0.73 26.82
N ALA A 259 -4.95 0.49 25.82
CA ALA A 259 -4.91 1.21 24.55
C ALA A 259 -5.17 2.73 24.71
N SER A 260 -6.14 3.09 25.56
CA SER A 260 -6.46 4.49 25.86
C SER A 260 -5.36 5.19 26.66
N ALA A 261 -4.76 4.51 27.65
CA ALA A 261 -3.65 5.07 28.43
C ALA A 261 -2.41 5.36 27.57
N ALA A 262 -2.13 4.50 26.59
CA ALA A 262 -1.01 4.70 25.66
C ALA A 262 -1.33 5.70 24.53
N SER A 263 -2.61 6.09 24.34
CA SER A 263 -3.07 6.81 23.14
C SER A 263 -2.60 6.14 21.83
N ASP A 264 -2.58 4.81 21.83
CA ASP A 264 -2.10 4.02 20.70
C ASP A 264 -3.22 3.88 19.65
N VAL A 265 -3.05 4.57 18.52
CA VAL A 265 -4.01 4.61 17.42
C VAL A 265 -4.23 3.23 16.81
N GLU A 266 -3.18 2.42 16.68
CA GLU A 266 -3.28 1.09 16.06
C GLU A 266 -4.00 0.13 17.01
N ALA A 267 -3.66 0.15 18.30
CA ALA A 267 -4.36 -0.64 19.30
C ALA A 267 -5.85 -0.26 19.41
N LEU A 268 -6.18 1.03 19.46
CA LEU A 268 -7.57 1.50 19.49
C LEU A 268 -8.35 1.12 18.23
N ARG A 269 -7.72 1.16 17.06
CA ARG A 269 -8.33 0.70 15.80
C ARG A 269 -8.58 -0.80 15.83
N CYS A 270 -7.58 -1.60 16.20
CA CYS A 270 -7.71 -3.06 16.38
C CYS A 270 -8.87 -3.41 17.32
N TYR A 271 -8.96 -2.72 18.47
CA TYR A 271 -10.02 -2.94 19.45
C TYR A 271 -11.40 -2.60 18.91
N ALA A 272 -11.52 -1.47 18.22
CA ALA A 272 -12.76 -1.08 17.55
C ALA A 272 -13.19 -2.15 16.54
N ASP A 273 -12.29 -2.59 15.67
CA ASP A 273 -12.57 -3.55 14.60
C ASP A 273 -12.90 -4.94 15.12
N ALA A 274 -12.26 -5.38 16.20
CA ALA A 274 -12.54 -6.65 16.87
C ALA A 274 -13.91 -6.70 17.57
N GLY A 275 -14.66 -5.58 17.64
CA GLY A 275 -16.00 -5.54 18.23
C GLY A 275 -16.01 -5.68 19.75
N GLY A 276 -15.04 -5.04 20.42
CA GLY A 276 -15.06 -4.87 21.88
C GLY A 276 -16.36 -4.20 22.38
N SER A 277 -16.68 -4.34 23.66
CA SER A 277 -17.97 -3.83 24.18
C SER A 277 -18.10 -2.30 24.06
N ASP A 278 -16.97 -1.59 24.08
CA ASP A 278 -16.88 -0.13 23.93
C ASP A 278 -16.50 0.31 22.51
N ALA A 279 -16.55 -0.57 21.50
CA ALA A 279 -16.08 -0.26 20.14
C ALA A 279 -16.74 0.99 19.53
N ALA A 280 -18.03 1.22 19.78
CA ALA A 280 -18.73 2.42 19.29
C ALA A 280 -18.15 3.71 19.90
N ARG A 281 -17.89 3.71 21.22
CA ARG A 281 -17.27 4.83 21.93
C ARG A 281 -15.83 5.06 21.48
N VAL A 282 -15.07 3.97 21.29
CA VAL A 282 -13.68 4.06 20.80
C VAL A 282 -13.64 4.71 19.42
N ARG A 283 -14.49 4.30 18.47
CA ARG A 283 -14.54 4.89 17.13
C ARG A 283 -14.96 6.36 17.13
N ALA A 284 -15.94 6.72 17.96
CA ALA A 284 -16.50 8.08 17.97
C ALA A 284 -15.63 9.10 18.73
N ASP A 285 -14.87 8.67 19.74
CA ASP A 285 -14.22 9.58 20.68
C ASP A 285 -12.72 9.28 20.88
N LEU A 286 -12.37 8.08 21.38
CA LEU A 286 -11.00 7.79 21.80
C LEU A 286 -10.02 7.67 20.63
N LEU A 287 -10.42 7.02 19.54
CA LEU A 287 -9.58 6.83 18.36
C LEU A 287 -9.29 8.16 17.63
N PRO A 288 -10.28 9.03 17.35
CA PRO A 288 -10.01 10.37 16.83
C PRO A 288 -9.07 11.18 17.74
N ARG A 289 -9.28 11.18 19.06
CA ARG A 289 -8.41 11.91 20.00
C ARG A 289 -6.96 11.45 19.96
N ALA A 290 -6.74 10.13 19.95
CA ALA A 290 -5.41 9.55 19.83
C ALA A 290 -4.76 9.91 18.49
N ALA A 291 -5.52 9.85 17.39
CA ALA A 291 -5.04 10.22 16.06
C ALA A 291 -4.69 11.71 15.95
N TYR A 292 -5.49 12.59 16.59
CA TYR A 292 -5.18 14.01 16.68
C TYR A 292 -3.92 14.26 17.50
N ALA A 293 -3.78 13.63 18.66
CA ALA A 293 -2.58 13.73 19.49
C ALA A 293 -1.32 13.28 18.72
N GLN A 294 -1.41 12.19 17.95
CA GLN A 294 -0.35 11.72 17.07
C GLN A 294 -0.03 12.74 15.96
N ALA A 295 -1.04 13.31 15.30
CA ALA A 295 -0.85 14.34 14.28
C ALA A 295 -0.18 15.61 14.82
N ILE A 296 -0.54 16.02 16.04
CA ILE A 296 0.11 17.14 16.74
C ILE A 296 1.55 16.82 17.09
N ALA A 297 1.84 15.61 17.56
CA ALA A 297 3.19 15.17 17.89
C ALA A 297 4.10 15.08 16.66
N ALA A 298 3.56 14.74 15.48
CA ALA A 298 4.30 14.72 14.22
C ALA A 298 4.73 16.14 13.79
N GLY A 299 3.94 17.17 14.13
CA GLY A 299 4.31 18.57 13.93
C GLY A 299 4.31 19.04 12.48
N ASP A 300 3.63 18.33 11.57
CA ASP A 300 3.56 18.64 10.14
C ASP A 300 2.11 18.81 9.64
N ALA A 301 1.94 19.62 8.59
CA ALA A 301 0.62 19.95 8.02
C ALA A 301 -0.06 18.73 7.38
N ALA A 302 0.71 17.81 6.79
CA ALA A 302 0.17 16.63 6.10
C ALA A 302 -0.46 15.64 7.10
N SER A 303 0.12 15.46 8.28
CA SER A 303 -0.43 14.63 9.34
C SER A 303 -1.74 15.20 9.91
N LEU A 304 -1.85 16.53 10.05
CA LEU A 304 -3.12 17.17 10.43
C LEU A 304 -4.18 17.07 9.32
N GLY A 305 -3.78 17.23 8.06
CA GLY A 305 -4.67 17.04 6.91
C GLY A 305 -5.25 15.61 6.88
N ARG A 306 -4.40 14.59 7.02
CA ARG A 306 -4.83 13.18 7.11
C ARG A 306 -5.80 12.94 8.26
N TYR A 307 -5.59 13.57 9.42
CA TYR A 307 -6.52 13.48 10.54
C TYR A 307 -7.89 14.10 10.20
N VAL A 308 -7.92 15.32 9.63
CA VAL A 308 -9.16 16.02 9.26
C VAL A 308 -9.94 15.23 8.20
N GLU A 309 -9.25 14.62 7.24
CA GLU A 309 -9.86 13.76 6.22
C GLU A 309 -10.40 12.44 6.79
N ALA A 310 -9.64 11.78 7.68
CA ALA A 310 -10.04 10.51 8.28
C ALA A 310 -11.18 10.66 9.30
N TYR A 311 -11.29 11.81 9.96
CA TYR A 311 -12.26 12.06 11.03
C TYR A 311 -12.97 13.42 10.81
N PRO A 312 -13.79 13.59 9.77
CA PRO A 312 -14.43 14.88 9.47
C PRO A 312 -15.36 15.39 10.58
N GLU A 313 -15.92 14.49 11.38
CA GLU A 313 -16.81 14.78 12.53
C GLU A 313 -16.15 14.48 13.88
N GLY A 314 -14.82 14.31 13.90
CA GLY A 314 -14.07 14.05 15.13
C GLY A 314 -14.15 15.20 16.13
N PRO A 315 -14.06 14.92 17.45
CA PRO A 315 -14.19 15.93 18.51
C PRO A 315 -13.18 17.08 18.38
N ASP A 316 -11.99 16.81 17.83
CA ASP A 316 -10.91 17.79 17.68
C ASP A 316 -10.76 18.32 16.24
N THR A 317 -11.68 18.00 15.32
CA THR A 317 -11.52 18.29 13.89
C THR A 317 -11.54 19.77 13.55
N VAL A 318 -12.35 20.57 14.26
CA VAL A 318 -12.34 22.03 14.10
C VAL A 318 -10.98 22.63 14.47
N ALA A 319 -10.42 22.20 15.61
CA ALA A 319 -9.11 22.65 16.08
C ALA A 319 -7.98 22.18 15.16
N ALA A 320 -8.02 20.92 14.73
CA ALA A 320 -7.05 20.36 13.80
C ALA A 320 -7.07 21.07 12.44
N ARG A 321 -8.26 21.35 11.89
CA ARG A 321 -8.42 22.08 10.64
C ARG A 321 -7.88 23.50 10.74
N ALA A 322 -8.19 24.22 11.82
CA ALA A 322 -7.65 25.56 12.05
C ALA A 322 -6.11 25.55 12.10
N ARG A 323 -5.52 24.58 12.81
CA ARG A 323 -4.05 24.44 12.91
C ARG A 323 -3.42 24.03 11.57
N TRP A 324 -4.05 23.12 10.84
CA TRP A 324 -3.61 22.71 9.50
C TRP A 324 -3.55 23.90 8.55
N ILE A 325 -4.65 24.68 8.47
CA ILE A 325 -4.73 25.89 7.66
C ILE A 325 -3.63 26.89 8.05
N ALA A 326 -3.43 27.12 9.35
CA ALA A 326 -2.39 28.03 9.82
C ALA A 326 -0.98 27.58 9.38
N MET A 327 -0.68 26.28 9.46
CA MET A 327 0.61 25.74 9.04
C MET A 327 0.81 25.79 7.51
N GLU A 328 -0.23 25.47 6.74
CA GLU A 328 -0.19 25.61 5.27
C GLU A 328 0.05 27.06 4.85
N TYR A 329 -0.59 28.02 5.53
CA TYR A 329 -0.35 29.44 5.30
C TYR A 329 1.11 29.83 5.61
N GLU A 330 1.64 29.42 6.77
CA GLU A 330 3.02 29.71 7.16
C GLU A 330 4.05 29.11 6.20
N ASN A 331 3.77 27.93 5.64
CA ASN A 331 4.61 27.34 4.59
C ASN A 331 4.50 28.09 3.26
N ALA A 332 3.31 28.58 2.94
CA ALA A 332 3.01 29.27 1.68
C ALA A 332 3.49 30.73 1.64
N ARG A 333 3.52 31.43 2.78
CA ARG A 333 3.71 32.90 2.86
C ARG A 333 5.04 33.44 2.35
N SER A 334 6.00 32.57 2.03
CA SER A 334 7.30 32.93 1.47
C SER A 334 7.34 32.97 -0.06
N SER A 335 6.27 32.53 -0.75
CA SER A 335 6.20 32.53 -2.21
C SER A 335 4.83 32.90 -2.74
N ALA A 336 4.78 33.59 -3.89
CA ALA A 336 3.50 33.97 -4.51
C ALA A 336 2.74 32.73 -5.00
N TRP A 337 3.47 31.77 -5.59
CA TRP A 337 2.89 30.49 -6.02
C TRP A 337 2.33 29.69 -4.85
N GLY A 338 3.05 29.63 -3.72
CA GLY A 338 2.57 28.99 -2.49
C GLY A 338 1.29 29.63 -1.99
N LEU A 339 1.23 30.97 -1.90
CA LEU A 339 0.02 31.68 -1.49
C LEU A 339 -1.15 31.46 -2.45
N ARG A 340 -0.92 31.39 -3.77
CA ARG A 340 -1.95 31.09 -4.76
C ARG A 340 -2.54 29.69 -4.55
N ALA A 341 -1.67 28.70 -4.33
CA ALA A 341 -2.10 27.34 -4.02
C ALA A 341 -2.88 27.27 -2.70
N PHE A 342 -2.45 28.00 -1.67
CA PHE A 342 -3.17 28.12 -0.40
C PHE A 342 -4.57 28.72 -0.58
N VAL A 343 -4.69 29.86 -1.26
CA VAL A 343 -5.99 30.52 -1.53
C VAL A 343 -6.94 29.61 -2.31
N THR A 344 -6.41 28.82 -3.24
CA THR A 344 -7.19 27.87 -4.02
C THR A 344 -7.67 26.69 -3.17
N ARG A 345 -6.80 26.17 -2.29
CA ARG A 345 -7.11 25.01 -1.43
C ARG A 345 -8.03 25.37 -0.26
N PHE A 346 -7.92 26.58 0.29
CA PHE A 346 -8.66 27.03 1.47
C PHE A 346 -9.35 28.38 1.20
N PRO A 347 -10.33 28.44 0.30
CA PRO A 347 -10.95 29.71 -0.11
C PRO A 347 -11.64 30.47 1.03
N ASP A 348 -12.10 29.76 2.07
CA ASP A 348 -12.79 30.32 3.25
C ASP A 348 -11.88 30.54 4.46
N ALA A 349 -10.56 30.32 4.33
CA ALA A 349 -9.65 30.52 5.45
C ALA A 349 -9.52 32.01 5.82
N PRO A 350 -9.46 32.35 7.12
CA PRO A 350 -9.33 33.75 7.56
C PRO A 350 -8.05 34.43 7.03
N GLN A 351 -7.02 33.65 6.72
CA GLN A 351 -5.74 34.13 6.16
C GLN A 351 -5.83 34.49 4.66
N VAL A 352 -6.91 34.17 3.95
CA VAL A 352 -7.02 34.44 2.50
C VAL A 352 -6.92 35.93 2.18
N ALA A 353 -7.50 36.79 3.00
CA ALA A 353 -7.41 38.25 2.80
C ALA A 353 -5.95 38.74 2.91
N GLU A 354 -5.21 38.27 3.92
CA GLU A 354 -3.80 38.59 4.10
C GLU A 354 -2.93 38.01 2.97
N ALA A 355 -3.15 36.75 2.61
CA ALA A 355 -2.47 36.08 1.50
C ALA A 355 -2.63 36.88 0.18
N ARG A 356 -3.85 37.31 -0.14
CA ARG A 356 -4.13 38.12 -1.33
C ARG A 356 -3.47 39.50 -1.28
N ALA A 357 -3.34 40.11 -0.10
CA ALA A 357 -2.69 41.41 0.07
C ALA A 357 -1.17 41.33 -0.12
N VAL A 358 -0.52 40.23 0.28
CA VAL A 358 0.95 40.07 0.20
C VAL A 358 1.40 39.49 -1.14
N MET A 359 0.53 38.73 -1.83
CA MET A 359 0.85 38.03 -3.07
C MET A 359 1.45 38.90 -4.19
N PRO A 360 0.93 40.11 -4.51
CA PRO A 360 1.50 40.96 -5.56
C PRO A 360 2.99 41.30 -5.32
N ARG A 361 3.35 41.62 -4.08
CA ARG A 361 4.73 41.93 -3.68
C ARG A 361 5.67 40.76 -3.87
N LEU A 362 5.28 39.57 -3.40
CA LEU A 362 6.10 38.37 -3.57
C LEU A 362 6.23 37.98 -5.05
N ALA A 363 5.15 38.13 -5.82
CA ALA A 363 5.14 37.80 -7.24
C ALA A 363 6.10 38.72 -8.02
N LEU A 364 6.11 40.02 -7.70
CA LEU A 364 7.07 40.97 -8.28
C LEU A 364 8.52 40.68 -7.83
N GLU A 365 8.75 40.34 -6.57
CA GLU A 365 10.09 39.95 -6.09
C GLU A 365 10.61 38.69 -6.78
N GLU A 366 9.74 37.70 -7.02
CA GLU A 366 10.04 36.51 -7.82
C GLU A 366 10.33 36.87 -9.28
N ALA A 367 9.51 37.72 -9.90
CA ALA A 367 9.73 38.19 -11.26
C ALA A 367 11.05 38.95 -11.40
N ARG A 368 11.42 39.77 -10.41
CA ARG A 368 12.73 40.45 -10.36
C ARG A 368 13.91 39.50 -10.22
N ARG A 369 13.73 38.38 -9.52
CA ARG A 369 14.75 37.34 -9.38
C ARG A 369 14.91 36.52 -10.66
N ALA A 370 13.80 36.22 -11.34
CA ALA A 370 13.82 35.56 -12.65
C ALA A 370 14.37 36.48 -13.74
N ASP A 371 14.11 37.77 -13.60
CA ASP A 371 14.53 38.84 -14.49
C ASP A 371 14.12 38.57 -15.95
N ASP A 372 12.84 38.22 -16.12
CA ASP A 372 12.23 37.69 -17.33
C ASP A 372 10.98 38.51 -17.71
N ALA A 373 10.85 38.89 -18.98
CA ALA A 373 9.72 39.68 -19.47
C ALA A 373 8.37 38.98 -19.25
N GLY A 374 8.28 37.67 -19.51
CA GLY A 374 7.07 36.88 -19.29
C GLY A 374 6.63 36.86 -17.82
N ALA A 375 7.58 36.80 -16.89
CA ALA A 375 7.32 36.89 -15.46
C ALA A 375 6.75 38.27 -15.07
N TYR A 376 7.29 39.36 -15.60
CA TYR A 376 6.73 40.70 -15.39
C TYR A 376 5.34 40.86 -16.01
N ALA A 377 5.12 40.37 -17.23
CA ALA A 377 3.82 40.37 -17.91
C ALA A 377 2.76 39.62 -17.09
N TYR A 378 3.12 38.45 -16.56
CA TYR A 378 2.25 37.68 -15.67
C TYR A 378 1.83 38.47 -14.43
N VAL A 379 2.78 39.11 -13.73
CA VAL A 379 2.49 39.93 -12.53
C VAL A 379 1.63 41.13 -12.88
N ALA A 380 1.94 41.83 -13.98
CA ALA A 380 1.18 42.96 -14.48
C ALA A 380 -0.29 42.62 -14.75
N ARG A 381 -0.54 41.43 -15.33
CA ARG A 381 -1.89 40.95 -15.68
C ARG A 381 -2.65 40.40 -14.48
N GLU A 382 -2.03 39.50 -13.70
CA GLU A 382 -2.68 38.85 -12.54
C GLU A 382 -2.95 39.82 -11.39
N HIS A 383 -2.10 40.83 -11.23
CA HIS A 383 -2.19 41.84 -10.17
C HIS A 383 -2.47 43.24 -10.70
N ALA A 384 -3.23 43.34 -11.79
CA ALA A 384 -3.64 44.60 -12.37
C ALA A 384 -4.35 45.50 -11.33
N GLY A 385 -3.96 46.78 -11.28
CA GLY A 385 -4.50 47.76 -10.33
C GLY A 385 -3.79 47.82 -8.97
N THR A 386 -2.78 46.98 -8.74
CA THR A 386 -1.88 47.09 -7.57
C THR A 386 -0.61 47.89 -7.93
N PRO A 387 0.04 48.57 -6.96
CA PRO A 387 1.33 49.23 -7.20
C PRO A 387 2.39 48.30 -7.80
N GLU A 388 2.40 47.04 -7.38
CA GLU A 388 3.31 46.01 -7.88
C GLU A 388 3.01 45.61 -9.31
N GLY A 389 1.73 45.52 -9.69
CA GLY A 389 1.31 45.29 -11.07
C GLY A 389 1.73 46.43 -12.00
N GLU A 390 1.61 47.69 -11.55
CA GLU A 390 2.09 48.87 -12.30
C GLU A 390 3.62 48.87 -12.46
N GLU A 391 4.34 48.52 -11.39
CA GLU A 391 5.79 48.41 -11.44
C GLU A 391 6.23 47.27 -12.36
N ALA A 392 5.55 46.12 -12.33
CA ALA A 392 5.80 45.02 -13.26
C ALA A 392 5.59 45.45 -14.71
N ARG A 393 4.53 46.23 -15.01
CA ARG A 393 4.32 46.82 -16.34
C ARG A 393 5.48 47.70 -16.77
N ARG A 394 5.99 48.57 -15.89
CA ARG A 394 7.16 49.41 -16.20
C ARG A 394 8.40 48.59 -16.48
N LEU A 395 8.66 47.55 -15.68
CA LEU A 395 9.82 46.66 -15.86
C LEU A 395 9.71 45.82 -17.13
N HIS A 396 8.49 45.37 -17.47
CA HIS A 396 8.17 44.72 -18.73
C HIS A 396 8.48 45.65 -19.92
N HIS A 397 7.94 46.88 -19.91
CA HIS A 397 8.22 47.86 -20.96
C HIS A 397 9.72 48.18 -21.11
N ALA A 398 10.39 48.44 -19.98
CA ALA A 398 11.82 48.74 -19.96
C ALA A 398 12.72 47.58 -20.46
N ARG A 399 12.21 46.34 -20.49
CA ARG A 399 12.90 45.21 -21.12
C ARG A 399 12.88 45.32 -22.64
N TYR A 400 11.69 45.56 -23.21
CA TYR A 400 11.52 45.76 -24.65
C TYR A 400 12.29 46.99 -25.13
N GLU A 401 12.24 48.11 -24.39
CA GLU A 401 13.01 49.31 -24.71
C GLU A 401 14.52 49.04 -24.74
N ARG A 402 15.09 48.40 -23.73
CA ARG A 402 16.54 48.09 -23.69
C ARG A 402 16.97 47.17 -24.82
N ALA A 403 16.16 46.16 -25.15
CA ALA A 403 16.45 45.25 -26.25
C ALA A 403 16.38 45.96 -27.61
N LEU A 404 15.37 46.80 -27.80
CA LEU A 404 15.23 47.65 -28.98
C LEU A 404 16.40 48.64 -29.09
N GLU A 405 16.78 49.32 -28.02
CA GLU A 405 17.94 50.22 -27.98
C GLU A 405 19.24 49.49 -28.36
N SER A 406 19.45 48.28 -27.84
CA SER A 406 20.62 47.46 -28.18
C SER A 406 20.67 47.08 -29.67
N LEU A 407 19.52 46.79 -30.28
CA LEU A 407 19.42 46.53 -31.72
C LEU A 407 19.68 47.80 -32.53
N LEU A 408 19.05 48.92 -32.18
CA LEU A 408 19.19 50.19 -32.89
C LEU A 408 20.62 50.74 -32.81
N ALA A 409 21.30 50.55 -31.68
CA ALA A 409 22.68 51.00 -31.48
C ALA A 409 23.69 50.34 -32.42
N ARG A 410 23.37 49.21 -33.04
CA ARG A 410 24.24 48.56 -34.05
C ARG A 410 24.20 49.21 -35.44
N GLY A 411 23.36 50.23 -35.64
CA GLY A 411 23.29 50.96 -36.90
C GLY A 411 22.21 50.42 -37.85
N ALA A 412 21.08 49.99 -37.29
CA ALA A 412 19.92 49.62 -38.10
C ALA A 412 19.51 50.76 -39.03
N ARG A 413 19.28 50.44 -40.32
CA ARG A 413 18.80 51.40 -41.32
C ARG A 413 17.47 52.04 -40.86
N PRO A 414 17.16 53.31 -41.21
CA PRO A 414 15.96 53.99 -40.73
C PRO A 414 14.65 53.22 -40.94
N GLU A 415 14.53 52.52 -42.08
CA GLU A 415 13.37 51.72 -42.43
C GLU A 415 13.26 50.46 -41.55
N VAL A 416 14.38 49.78 -41.30
CA VAL A 416 14.45 48.62 -40.40
C VAL A 416 14.16 49.05 -38.96
N ALA A 417 14.68 50.21 -38.55
CA ALA A 417 14.43 50.78 -37.23
C ALA A 417 12.95 51.09 -37.00
N ALA A 418 12.23 51.60 -38.01
CA ALA A 418 10.78 51.81 -37.93
C ALA A 418 10.02 50.49 -37.76
N PHE A 419 10.39 49.48 -38.55
CA PHE A 419 9.80 48.14 -38.43
C PHE A 419 10.06 47.50 -37.05
N LEU A 420 11.30 47.53 -36.56
CA LEU A 420 11.66 46.95 -35.25
C LEU A 420 10.88 47.61 -34.10
N ARG A 421 10.65 48.93 -34.14
CA ARG A 421 9.79 49.60 -33.15
C ARG A 421 8.36 49.07 -33.17
N ALA A 422 7.77 48.93 -34.35
CA ALA A 422 6.43 48.39 -34.51
C ALA A 422 6.37 46.93 -34.05
N LEU A 423 7.39 46.13 -34.34
CA LEU A 423 7.49 44.74 -33.93
C LEU A 423 7.54 44.61 -32.41
N PHE A 424 8.44 45.33 -31.74
CA PHE A 424 8.57 45.26 -30.29
C PHE A 424 7.32 45.77 -29.57
N ALA A 425 6.68 46.82 -30.09
CA ALA A 425 5.40 47.28 -29.58
C ALA A 425 4.29 46.21 -29.73
N TYR A 426 4.30 45.47 -30.85
CA TYR A 426 3.38 44.36 -31.05
C TYR A 426 3.62 43.23 -30.05
N LEU A 427 4.87 42.77 -29.91
CA LEU A 427 5.23 41.68 -29.00
C LEU A 427 4.90 42.04 -27.55
N GLU A 428 5.20 43.28 -27.14
CA GLU A 428 4.86 43.79 -25.81
C GLU A 428 3.34 43.81 -25.56
N ALA A 429 2.55 44.25 -26.54
CA ALA A 429 1.09 44.37 -26.39
C ALA A 429 0.36 43.02 -26.32
N HIS A 430 0.95 41.96 -26.89
CA HIS A 430 0.34 40.64 -26.97
C HIS A 430 0.89 39.64 -25.93
N ASP A 431 1.84 40.05 -25.10
CA ASP A 431 2.55 39.18 -24.16
C ASP A 431 3.15 37.92 -24.86
N ASP A 432 3.53 38.03 -26.13
CA ASP A 432 4.17 36.96 -26.91
C ASP A 432 5.49 37.45 -27.48
N ALA A 433 6.56 36.70 -27.21
CA ALA A 433 7.90 36.98 -27.73
C ALA A 433 8.15 36.32 -29.09
N SER A 434 7.22 35.55 -29.63
CA SER A 434 7.47 34.68 -30.78
C SER A 434 7.42 35.44 -32.11
N VAL A 435 8.45 35.27 -32.93
CA VAL A 435 8.49 35.72 -34.33
C VAL A 435 8.71 34.50 -35.22
N LEU A 436 7.75 34.22 -36.10
CA LEU A 436 7.79 33.03 -36.95
C LEU A 436 8.74 33.22 -38.13
N VAL A 437 9.50 32.19 -38.49
CA VAL A 437 10.26 32.14 -39.74
C VAL A 437 9.60 31.10 -40.64
N ARG A 438 9.16 31.53 -41.82
CA ARG A 438 8.47 30.66 -42.78
C ARG A 438 9.19 30.72 -44.12
N PHE A 439 9.39 29.54 -44.71
CA PHE A 439 10.07 29.41 -45.98
C PHE A 439 9.07 29.08 -47.09
N ARG A 440 9.24 29.69 -48.25
CA ARG A 440 8.63 29.20 -49.50
C ARG A 440 9.69 28.43 -50.26
N THR A 441 9.52 27.11 -50.31
CA THR A 441 10.45 26.22 -51.00
C THR A 441 10.30 26.38 -52.52
N PRO A 442 11.39 26.60 -53.29
CA PRO A 442 11.30 26.73 -54.75
C PRO A 442 10.84 25.42 -55.40
N SER A 443 10.11 25.55 -56.51
CA SER A 443 9.80 24.40 -57.36
C SER A 443 11.06 23.97 -58.11
N SER A 444 11.29 22.65 -58.20
CA SER A 444 12.41 22.09 -58.99
C SER A 444 12.10 22.05 -60.48
N GLU A 445 10.98 22.62 -60.93
CA GLU A 445 10.52 22.52 -62.32
C GLU A 445 11.36 23.40 -63.25
N ALA A 446 11.59 24.65 -62.88
CA ALA A 446 12.45 25.55 -63.66
C ALA A 446 13.88 25.00 -63.79
N LEU A 447 14.39 24.36 -62.74
CA LEU A 447 15.71 23.71 -62.76
C LEU A 447 15.72 22.46 -63.65
N ARG A 448 14.64 21.67 -63.69
CA ARG A 448 14.54 20.52 -64.61
C ARG A 448 14.51 20.96 -66.08
N VAL A 449 13.84 22.07 -66.38
CA VAL A 449 13.86 22.66 -67.73
C VAL A 449 15.28 23.11 -68.08
N PHE A 450 15.98 23.76 -67.16
CA PHE A 450 17.38 24.15 -67.34
C PHE A 450 18.28 22.93 -67.57
N ASP A 451 18.17 21.88 -66.75
CA ASP A 451 18.95 20.65 -66.91
C ASP A 451 18.76 20.03 -68.30
N ALA A 452 17.51 19.98 -68.79
CA ALA A 452 17.21 19.48 -70.14
C ALA A 452 17.79 20.36 -71.26
N MET A 453 17.81 21.69 -71.07
CA MET A 453 18.41 22.62 -72.03
C MET A 453 19.93 22.50 -72.06
N VAL A 454 20.57 22.33 -70.90
CA VAL A 454 22.02 22.16 -70.80
C VAL A 454 22.46 20.84 -71.44
N ASP A 455 21.75 19.75 -71.15
CA ASP A 455 21.99 18.43 -71.76
C ASP A 455 21.87 18.47 -73.30
N ALA A 456 20.90 19.24 -73.82
CA ALA A 456 20.72 19.40 -75.25
C ALA A 456 21.74 20.32 -75.96
N SER A 457 22.43 21.20 -75.22
CA SER A 457 23.25 22.28 -75.79
C SER A 457 24.75 22.06 -75.73
N GLN A 458 25.25 21.15 -74.88
CA GLN A 458 26.69 20.99 -74.64
C GLN A 458 27.25 19.66 -75.14
N ASN A 459 28.47 19.71 -75.70
CA ASN A 459 29.26 18.53 -76.06
C ASN A 459 29.91 17.84 -74.85
N VAL A 460 29.84 18.45 -73.68
CA VAL A 460 30.41 17.94 -72.42
C VAL A 460 29.28 17.80 -71.42
N PRO A 461 29.11 16.64 -70.77
CA PRO A 461 28.05 16.44 -69.78
C PRO A 461 28.24 17.39 -68.60
N ILE A 462 27.16 18.08 -68.22
CA ILE A 462 27.07 18.86 -66.99
C ILE A 462 26.11 18.12 -66.06
N GLU A 463 26.50 17.99 -64.80
CA GLU A 463 25.68 17.31 -63.80
C GLU A 463 24.36 18.06 -63.54
N PRO A 464 23.22 17.35 -63.42
CA PRO A 464 21.91 18.00 -63.26
C PRO A 464 21.77 18.65 -61.88
N ILE A 465 21.31 19.90 -61.85
CA ILE A 465 21.17 20.68 -60.61
C ILE A 465 19.85 20.39 -59.89
N ALA A 466 18.77 20.07 -60.61
CA ALA A 466 17.44 19.95 -60.03
C ALA A 466 17.29 18.91 -58.91
N PRO A 467 17.92 17.72 -58.95
CA PRO A 467 17.84 16.73 -57.87
C PRO A 467 18.32 17.28 -56.53
N SER A 468 19.33 18.15 -56.56
CA SER A 468 19.92 18.79 -55.38
C SER A 468 19.00 19.81 -54.71
N PHE A 469 17.98 20.30 -55.42
CA PHE A 469 16.96 21.23 -54.90
C PHE A 469 15.59 20.56 -54.74
N SER A 470 15.58 19.26 -54.45
CA SER A 470 14.36 18.57 -54.03
C SER A 470 13.83 19.14 -52.71
N ARG A 471 12.50 19.05 -52.51
CA ARG A 471 11.83 19.51 -51.28
C ARG A 471 12.47 18.95 -50.00
N ARG A 472 12.93 17.70 -50.04
CA ARG A 472 13.58 17.05 -48.90
C ARG A 472 14.89 17.74 -48.51
N LEU A 473 15.75 18.06 -49.47
CA LEU A 473 17.04 18.70 -49.24
C LEU A 473 16.86 20.19 -48.89
N SER A 474 15.85 20.85 -49.46
CA SER A 474 15.47 22.22 -49.09
C SER A 474 15.15 22.36 -47.60
N VAL A 475 14.39 21.43 -47.01
CA VAL A 475 14.02 21.48 -45.58
C VAL A 475 15.25 21.49 -44.66
N GLN A 476 16.33 20.80 -45.03
CA GLN A 476 17.59 20.77 -44.28
C GLN A 476 18.31 22.13 -44.36
N ARG A 477 18.36 22.75 -45.54
CA ARG A 477 18.97 24.07 -45.73
C ARG A 477 18.18 25.17 -45.04
N GLU A 478 16.86 25.10 -45.10
CA GLU A 478 15.95 25.99 -44.36
C GLU A 478 16.19 25.89 -42.85
N ALA A 479 16.48 24.69 -42.32
CA ALA A 479 16.86 24.53 -40.91
C ALA A 479 18.18 25.26 -40.60
N LEU A 480 19.18 25.18 -41.49
CA LEU A 480 20.44 25.88 -41.32
C LEU A 480 20.25 27.42 -41.33
N VAL A 481 19.43 27.97 -42.24
CA VAL A 481 19.10 29.42 -42.22
C VAL A 481 18.43 29.80 -40.91
N PHE A 482 17.48 28.99 -40.46
CA PHE A 482 16.80 29.22 -39.19
C PHE A 482 17.77 29.24 -38.01
N ASP A 483 18.68 28.27 -37.93
CA ASP A 483 19.68 28.19 -36.86
C ASP A 483 20.66 29.37 -36.89
N ARG A 484 21.05 29.83 -38.09
CA ARG A 484 21.88 31.03 -38.27
C ARG A 484 21.17 32.30 -37.84
N LEU A 485 19.91 32.48 -38.25
CA LEU A 485 19.08 33.58 -37.79
C LEU A 485 18.96 33.58 -36.27
N ASN A 486 18.62 32.43 -35.68
CA ASN A 486 18.47 32.32 -34.24
C ASN A 486 19.78 32.65 -33.51
N THR A 487 20.92 32.16 -34.01
CA THR A 487 22.26 32.45 -33.49
C THR A 487 22.64 33.93 -33.63
N ALA A 488 22.25 34.58 -34.72
CA ALA A 488 22.52 36.00 -34.96
C ALA A 488 21.74 36.89 -33.99
N PHE A 489 20.49 36.54 -33.67
CA PHE A 489 19.63 37.33 -32.79
C PHE A 489 19.81 37.04 -31.29
N GLU A 490 20.21 35.83 -30.91
CA GLU A 490 20.42 35.41 -29.51
C GLU A 490 21.31 36.35 -28.67
N PRO A 491 22.46 36.85 -29.14
CA PRO A 491 23.30 37.76 -28.35
C PRO A 491 22.76 39.20 -28.31
N LEU A 492 21.72 39.53 -29.09
CA LEU A 492 21.21 40.89 -29.25
C LEU A 492 19.93 41.09 -28.45
N VAL A 493 19.07 40.08 -28.46
CA VAL A 493 17.77 40.10 -27.79
C VAL A 493 17.63 38.84 -26.98
N SER A 494 17.36 39.01 -25.70
CA SER A 494 17.09 37.89 -24.82
C SER A 494 15.80 37.18 -25.26
N ARG A 495 15.78 35.85 -25.12
CA ARG A 495 14.70 34.99 -25.63
C ARG A 495 13.34 35.27 -24.96
N ASP A 496 13.32 35.95 -23.82
CA ASP A 496 12.12 36.39 -23.11
C ASP A 496 11.44 37.60 -23.78
N VAL A 497 12.19 38.40 -24.54
CA VAL A 497 11.68 39.58 -25.25
C VAL A 497 11.35 39.26 -26.70
N MET A 498 12.23 38.52 -27.37
CA MET A 498 12.01 38.09 -28.75
C MET A 498 12.66 36.72 -28.96
N ARG A 499 11.87 35.79 -29.50
CA ARG A 499 12.27 34.43 -29.80
C ARG A 499 11.89 34.11 -31.22
N ILE A 500 12.87 33.70 -32.00
CA ILE A 500 12.66 33.25 -33.36
C ILE A 500 12.17 31.80 -33.32
N VAL A 501 11.06 31.52 -33.98
CA VAL A 501 10.42 30.20 -33.99
C VAL A 501 10.21 29.75 -35.43
N ARG A 502 10.51 28.48 -35.74
CA ARG A 502 10.27 27.96 -37.09
C ARG A 502 8.76 27.75 -37.27
N GLY A 503 8.17 28.50 -38.20
CA GLY A 503 6.77 28.34 -38.60
C GLY A 503 6.60 27.26 -39.67
N PRO A 504 5.35 26.91 -40.02
CA PRO A 504 5.08 26.06 -41.16
C PRO A 504 5.53 26.74 -42.46
N ASN A 505 6.06 25.97 -43.41
CA ASN A 505 6.41 26.49 -44.73
C ASN A 505 5.22 27.20 -45.37
N LEU A 506 5.50 28.30 -46.07
CA LEU A 506 4.50 29.02 -46.85
C LEU A 506 3.92 28.07 -47.89
N ARG A 507 2.62 28.23 -48.17
CA ARG A 507 1.98 27.50 -49.25
C ARG A 507 2.63 27.92 -50.57
N ASP A 508 2.77 26.95 -51.46
CA ASP A 508 3.20 27.21 -52.83
C ASP A 508 2.18 28.16 -53.48
N VAL A 509 2.69 29.20 -54.16
CA VAL A 509 1.81 30.05 -54.95
C VAL A 509 1.29 29.18 -56.10
N PRO A 510 -0.03 29.05 -56.27
CA PRO A 510 -0.55 28.25 -57.36
C PRO A 510 -0.01 28.79 -58.68
N THR A 511 0.46 27.90 -59.55
CA THR A 511 1.00 28.30 -60.86
C THR A 511 -0.07 29.01 -61.69
N ALA A 512 0.35 29.78 -62.71
CA ALA A 512 -0.60 30.44 -63.60
C ALA A 512 -1.62 29.44 -64.18
N ASP A 513 -1.18 28.24 -64.51
CA ASP A 513 -2.02 27.15 -65.04
C ASP A 513 -2.96 26.58 -63.96
N GLU A 514 -2.51 26.43 -62.71
CA GLU A 514 -3.38 26.02 -61.61
C GLU A 514 -4.42 27.10 -61.26
N ILE A 515 -4.03 28.38 -61.31
CA ILE A 515 -4.95 29.50 -61.16
C ILE A 515 -5.97 29.45 -62.30
N LEU A 516 -5.52 29.31 -63.56
CA LEU A 516 -6.40 29.21 -64.73
C LEU A 516 -7.36 28.02 -64.63
N ALA A 517 -6.86 26.85 -64.24
CA ALA A 517 -7.68 25.65 -64.04
C ALA A 517 -8.73 25.85 -62.93
N ARG A 518 -8.36 26.53 -61.82
CA ARG A 518 -9.31 26.88 -60.75
C ARG A 518 -10.33 27.95 -61.18
N LEU A 519 -9.98 28.80 -62.14
CA LEU A 519 -10.84 29.85 -62.68
C LEU A 519 -11.69 29.37 -63.86
N GLU A 520 -11.40 28.20 -64.45
CA GLU A 520 -12.12 27.67 -65.62
C GLU A 520 -13.60 27.46 -65.34
N SER A 521 -13.95 27.03 -64.12
CA SER A 521 -15.33 26.84 -63.66
C SER A 521 -15.99 28.11 -63.08
N VAL A 522 -15.29 29.25 -63.06
CA VAL A 522 -15.76 30.50 -62.44
C VAL A 522 -16.29 31.42 -63.55
N PRO A 523 -17.51 31.99 -63.42
CA PRO A 523 -18.05 32.96 -64.37
C PRO A 523 -17.07 34.12 -64.61
N GLU A 524 -16.97 34.60 -65.85
CA GLU A 524 -15.95 35.59 -66.26
C GLU A 524 -15.98 36.87 -65.40
N GLU A 525 -17.17 37.32 -65.02
CA GLU A 525 -17.40 38.49 -64.16
C GLU A 525 -16.83 38.32 -62.73
N GLU A 526 -16.66 37.09 -62.26
CA GLU A 526 -16.13 36.77 -60.92
C GLU A 526 -14.66 36.34 -60.94
N ARG A 527 -14.06 36.15 -62.12
CA ARG A 527 -12.71 35.58 -62.24
C ARG A 527 -11.64 36.45 -61.57
N ASP A 528 -11.73 37.77 -61.71
CA ASP A 528 -10.75 38.67 -61.09
C ASP A 528 -10.85 38.67 -59.57
N ALA A 529 -12.08 38.70 -59.03
CA ALA A 529 -12.32 38.60 -57.60
C ALA A 529 -11.86 37.25 -57.05
N ARG A 530 -12.12 36.15 -57.77
CA ARG A 530 -11.68 34.81 -57.39
C ARG A 530 -10.18 34.64 -57.50
N ARG A 531 -9.53 35.23 -58.52
CA ARG A 531 -8.07 35.26 -58.67
C ARG A 531 -7.43 36.00 -57.50
N ALA A 532 -7.96 37.16 -57.14
CA ALA A 532 -7.52 37.92 -55.98
C ALA A 532 -7.71 37.11 -54.69
N ALA A 533 -8.83 36.40 -54.53
CA ALA A 533 -9.06 35.54 -53.37
C ALA A 533 -8.10 34.34 -53.30
N ILE A 534 -7.78 33.70 -54.43
CA ILE A 534 -6.80 32.60 -54.49
C ILE A 534 -5.40 33.10 -54.12
N LEU A 535 -5.01 34.29 -54.61
CA LEU A 535 -3.73 34.91 -54.27
C LEU A 535 -3.69 35.34 -52.80
N ALA A 536 -4.80 35.87 -52.27
CA ALA A 536 -4.93 36.22 -50.86
C ALA A 536 -4.89 34.98 -49.94
N GLU A 537 -5.47 33.85 -50.36
CA GLU A 537 -5.40 32.58 -49.63
C GLU A 537 -3.97 32.02 -49.60
N ALA A 538 -3.18 32.25 -50.65
CA ALA A 538 -1.77 31.92 -50.69
C ALA A 538 -0.90 32.88 -49.86
N ASP A 539 -1.39 34.09 -49.61
CA ASP A 539 -0.72 35.14 -48.79
C ASP A 539 -0.99 35.00 -47.28
N ASP A 540 -1.61 33.91 -46.83
CA ASP A 540 -1.87 33.47 -45.43
C ASP A 540 -1.28 34.40 -44.36
N GLU A 541 -1.99 35.49 -44.06
CA GLU A 541 -1.66 36.40 -42.97
C GLU A 541 -1.95 35.69 -41.65
N GLY A 542 -0.92 35.03 -41.12
CA GLY A 542 -0.98 34.45 -39.79
C GLY A 542 -1.22 35.53 -38.71
N PRO A 543 -1.72 35.14 -37.53
CA PRO A 543 -1.92 36.05 -36.41
C PRO A 543 -0.61 36.48 -35.72
N ASP A 544 0.53 35.95 -36.17
CA ASP A 544 1.84 36.14 -35.53
C ASP A 544 2.78 36.94 -36.44
N PRO A 545 3.67 37.76 -35.86
CA PRO A 545 4.71 38.43 -36.63
C PRO A 545 5.64 37.40 -37.26
N GLU A 546 5.99 37.61 -38.52
CA GLU A 546 6.71 36.61 -39.29
C GLU A 546 7.76 37.19 -40.24
N ILE A 547 8.82 36.42 -40.44
CA ILE A 547 9.89 36.59 -41.43
C ILE A 547 9.63 35.55 -42.52
N ARG A 548 9.18 36.02 -43.67
CA ARG A 548 8.96 35.21 -44.87
C ARG A 548 10.23 35.20 -45.70
N ILE A 549 10.70 34.01 -46.03
CA ILE A 549 11.88 33.80 -46.85
C ILE A 549 11.47 33.00 -48.07
N GLU A 550 11.37 33.69 -49.20
CA GLU A 550 11.21 33.07 -50.51
C GLU A 550 12.57 33.03 -51.20
N TYR A 551 12.93 31.91 -51.82
CA TYR A 551 14.20 31.82 -52.52
C TYR A 551 14.06 31.15 -53.88
N THR A 552 14.76 31.67 -54.86
CA THR A 552 14.78 31.19 -56.24
C THR A 552 16.21 30.85 -56.64
N ILE A 553 16.39 29.72 -57.31
CA ILE A 553 17.68 29.29 -57.84
C ILE A 553 17.76 29.77 -59.29
N VAL A 554 18.76 30.60 -59.59
CA VAL A 554 18.96 31.17 -60.92
C VAL A 554 20.30 30.67 -61.46
N PRO A 555 20.29 29.84 -62.52
CA PRO A 555 21.53 29.45 -63.20
C PRO A 555 22.24 30.67 -63.78
N THR A 556 23.55 30.79 -63.61
CA THR A 556 24.31 31.96 -64.13
C THR A 556 24.80 31.75 -65.56
N GLY A 557 24.88 30.49 -66.00
CA GLY A 557 25.48 30.10 -67.27
C GLY A 557 26.98 29.77 -67.16
N ASP A 558 27.61 30.03 -66.00
CA ASP A 558 28.98 29.62 -65.74
C ASP A 558 29.05 28.14 -65.34
N VAL A 559 30.25 27.57 -65.33
CA VAL A 559 30.48 26.15 -65.03
C VAL A 559 31.62 26.01 -64.03
N TYR A 560 31.37 25.34 -62.91
CA TYR A 560 32.39 24.88 -61.99
C TYR A 560 33.01 23.58 -62.52
N VAL A 561 34.33 23.45 -62.37
CA VAL A 561 35.07 22.25 -62.74
C VAL A 561 35.66 21.67 -61.46
N SER A 562 35.39 20.39 -61.17
CA SER A 562 36.07 19.72 -60.07
C SER A 562 37.56 19.57 -60.40
N SER A 563 38.42 19.67 -59.39
CA SER A 563 39.83 19.36 -59.52
C SER A 563 40.27 18.60 -58.28
N PRO A 564 40.87 17.40 -58.42
CA PRO A 564 41.33 16.64 -57.27
C PRO A 564 42.49 17.38 -56.60
N VAL A 565 42.26 17.90 -55.39
CA VAL A 565 43.34 18.46 -54.57
C VAL A 565 44.01 17.31 -53.82
N THR A 566 45.04 16.72 -54.42
CA THR A 566 45.92 15.77 -53.73
C THR A 566 46.66 16.50 -52.60
N ARG A 567 46.25 16.27 -51.34
CA ARG A 567 47.10 16.61 -50.19
C ARG A 567 48.13 15.49 -50.02
N PRO A 568 49.43 15.73 -50.21
CA PRO A 568 50.43 14.73 -49.85
C PRO A 568 50.47 14.60 -48.33
N PHE A 569 49.79 13.60 -47.77
CA PHE A 569 49.81 13.35 -46.32
C PHE A 569 51.08 12.60 -45.87
N PHE A 570 51.85 12.02 -46.81
CA PHE A 570 53.19 11.50 -46.58
C PHE A 570 54.10 11.75 -47.80
N PRO A 571 55.28 12.38 -47.67
CA PRO A 571 56.17 12.68 -48.78
C PRO A 571 57.04 11.48 -49.22
N SER A 572 56.51 10.26 -49.24
CA SER A 572 57.36 9.06 -49.37
C SER A 572 56.80 8.03 -50.35
N ARG A 573 57.23 8.13 -51.62
CA ARG A 573 57.26 7.06 -52.65
C ARG A 573 55.97 6.66 -53.37
N LEU A 574 55.17 7.61 -53.84
CA LEU A 574 54.20 7.38 -54.91
C LEU A 574 54.27 8.53 -55.91
N ASP A 575 55.32 8.54 -56.75
CA ASP A 575 55.48 9.46 -57.88
C ASP A 575 54.81 8.94 -59.17
N GLU A 576 53.95 7.91 -59.11
CA GLU A 576 53.46 7.20 -60.32
C GLU A 576 51.93 7.00 -60.39
N LEU A 577 51.14 7.57 -59.49
CA LEU A 577 49.69 7.66 -59.71
C LEU A 577 49.39 9.07 -60.20
N GLU A 578 49.35 9.24 -61.52
CA GLU A 578 48.73 10.42 -62.13
C GLU A 578 47.33 10.55 -61.51
N PRO A 579 47.00 11.67 -60.86
CA PRO A 579 45.68 11.84 -60.26
C PRO A 579 44.66 11.66 -61.37
N GLU A 580 43.72 10.73 -61.20
CA GLU A 580 42.61 10.56 -62.12
C GLU A 580 41.91 11.93 -62.20
N GLU A 581 42.00 12.58 -63.36
CA GLU A 581 41.47 13.92 -63.56
C GLU A 581 39.96 13.87 -63.45
N ASP A 582 39.44 14.28 -62.30
CA ASP A 582 38.00 14.44 -62.07
C ASP A 582 37.52 15.70 -62.80
N GLU A 583 37.35 15.63 -64.13
CA GLU A 583 36.92 16.74 -64.98
C GLU A 583 35.40 16.99 -64.96
N ARG A 584 34.67 16.51 -63.93
CA ARG A 584 33.23 16.74 -63.83
C ARG A 584 32.91 18.23 -63.80
N ARG A 585 31.80 18.57 -64.48
CA ARG A 585 31.34 19.94 -64.67
C ARG A 585 30.00 20.15 -64.01
N PHE A 586 29.87 21.24 -63.27
CA PHE A 586 28.68 21.59 -62.51
C PHE A 586 28.21 22.98 -62.95
N ALA A 587 26.95 23.11 -63.34
CA ALA A 587 26.36 24.41 -63.62
C ALA A 587 26.45 25.33 -62.40
N ALA A 588 26.96 26.54 -62.60
CA ALA A 588 26.95 27.57 -61.59
C ALA A 588 25.55 28.17 -61.44
N PHE A 589 25.21 28.53 -60.21
CA PHE A 589 23.94 29.14 -59.87
C PHE A 589 24.14 30.20 -58.80
N LEU A 590 23.22 31.14 -58.75
CA LEU A 590 23.03 32.02 -57.60
C LEU A 590 21.67 31.74 -56.97
N VAL A 591 21.57 32.04 -55.68
CA VAL A 591 20.31 31.96 -54.94
C VAL A 591 19.85 33.39 -54.66
N ARG A 592 18.66 33.72 -55.13
CA ARG A 592 18.00 34.99 -54.87
C ARG A 592 16.99 34.79 -53.75
N PHE A 593 17.20 35.46 -52.62
CA PHE A 593 16.31 35.44 -51.47
C PHE A 593 15.49 36.73 -51.45
N ALA A 594 14.17 36.62 -51.56
CA ALA A 594 13.23 37.68 -51.25
C ALA A 594 12.77 37.49 -49.80
N ILE A 595 13.19 38.40 -48.93
CA ILE A 595 12.85 38.37 -47.51
C ILE A 595 11.85 39.48 -47.22
N GLU A 596 10.71 39.12 -46.64
CA GLU A 596 9.67 40.05 -46.20
C GLU A 596 9.41 39.83 -44.71
N MET A 597 9.43 40.91 -43.95
CA MET A 597 8.99 40.89 -42.56
C MET A 597 7.65 41.59 -42.42
N ARG A 598 6.75 40.96 -41.65
CA ARG A 598 5.37 41.42 -41.47
C ARG A 598 5.00 41.39 -39.99
N ILE A 599 4.19 42.37 -39.62
CA ILE A 599 3.50 42.41 -38.34
C ILE A 599 1.99 42.35 -38.66
N PRO A 600 1.22 41.44 -38.06
CA PRO A 600 -0.21 41.30 -38.31
C PRO A 600 -0.95 42.62 -38.09
N GLY A 601 -1.74 43.04 -39.09
CA GLY A 601 -2.52 44.28 -39.04
C GLY A 601 -1.70 45.58 -39.13
N ALA A 602 -0.36 45.52 -39.19
CA ALA A 602 0.48 46.68 -39.39
C ALA A 602 0.67 46.98 -40.89
N SER A 603 0.76 48.27 -41.22
CA SER A 603 1.10 48.71 -42.58
C SER A 603 2.59 48.60 -42.87
N GLU A 604 3.39 48.56 -41.82
CA GLU A 604 4.83 48.51 -41.79
C GLU A 604 5.29 47.13 -42.25
N ARG A 605 5.81 47.08 -43.48
CA ARG A 605 6.47 45.90 -44.03
C ARG A 605 7.90 46.28 -44.37
N HIS A 606 8.83 45.39 -44.09
CA HIS A 606 10.20 45.55 -44.52
C HIS A 606 10.58 44.38 -45.42
N ALA A 607 10.84 44.70 -46.68
CA ALA A 607 11.25 43.74 -47.68
C ALA A 607 12.60 44.11 -48.26
N PHE A 608 13.43 43.11 -48.50
CA PHE A 608 14.71 43.27 -49.17
C PHE A 608 15.09 42.00 -49.92
N GLU A 609 15.96 42.15 -50.91
CA GLU A 609 16.47 41.05 -51.71
C GLU A 609 17.95 40.82 -51.39
N LEU A 610 18.32 39.55 -51.20
CA LEU A 610 19.72 39.13 -51.07
C LEU A 610 20.04 38.17 -52.21
N VAL A 611 21.08 38.49 -52.97
CA VAL A 611 21.63 37.60 -53.98
C VAL A 611 22.90 36.98 -53.42
N VAL A 612 22.90 35.65 -53.33
CA VAL A 612 24.03 34.91 -52.79
C VAL A 612 24.56 33.92 -53.80
N GLN A 613 25.86 34.01 -54.05
CA GLN A 613 26.57 33.08 -54.92
C GLN A 613 27.41 32.14 -54.04
N PRO A 614 27.48 30.83 -54.38
CA PRO A 614 28.45 29.91 -53.79
C PRO A 614 29.87 30.48 -53.90
N ASP A 615 30.78 30.04 -53.02
CA ASP A 615 32.19 30.41 -53.14
C ASP A 615 32.76 30.05 -54.52
N GLU A 616 33.67 30.88 -55.03
CA GLU A 616 34.41 30.58 -56.27
C GLU A 616 35.17 29.25 -56.17
N HIS A 617 35.60 28.90 -54.95
CA HIS A 617 36.33 27.68 -54.64
C HIS A 617 35.68 27.00 -53.44
N VAL A 618 35.07 25.83 -53.67
CA VAL A 618 34.49 25.00 -52.61
C VAL A 618 35.29 23.71 -52.48
N ARG A 619 35.71 23.41 -51.24
CA ARG A 619 36.37 22.15 -50.93
C ARG A 619 35.30 21.14 -50.50
N VAL A 620 35.25 20.01 -51.19
CA VAL A 620 34.38 18.88 -50.84
C VAL A 620 35.25 17.74 -50.37
N ASP A 621 35.13 17.36 -49.10
CA ASP A 621 35.85 16.21 -48.57
C ASP A 621 35.07 14.94 -48.96
N GLY A 622 35.53 14.26 -50.02
CA GLY A 622 35.16 12.88 -50.31
C GLY A 622 35.99 11.94 -49.45
N GLY A 623 35.42 10.82 -49.02
CA GLY A 623 36.16 9.77 -48.30
C GLY A 623 37.15 9.04 -49.22
N ALA A 624 37.26 7.72 -49.09
CA ALA A 624 38.04 6.91 -50.05
C ALA A 624 37.45 6.94 -51.47
N ASP A 625 36.17 7.31 -51.60
CA ASP A 625 35.45 7.44 -52.87
C ASP A 625 35.26 8.92 -53.23
N ALA A 626 35.27 9.22 -54.53
CA ALA A 626 34.93 10.54 -55.05
C ALA A 626 33.53 10.96 -54.56
N PRO A 627 33.33 12.22 -54.12
CA PRO A 627 32.03 12.66 -53.64
C PRO A 627 31.00 12.55 -54.77
N SER A 628 29.79 12.10 -54.42
CA SER A 628 28.69 12.02 -55.39
C SER A 628 28.33 13.41 -55.94
N ASP A 629 27.80 13.47 -57.16
CA ASP A 629 27.47 14.75 -57.83
C ASP A 629 26.48 15.58 -56.99
N GLY A 630 25.51 14.89 -56.37
CA GLY A 630 24.57 15.50 -55.43
C GLY A 630 25.26 16.09 -54.20
N THR A 631 26.35 15.50 -53.72
CA THR A 631 27.14 16.02 -52.59
C THR A 631 27.81 17.35 -52.95
N ILE A 632 28.37 17.48 -54.16
CA ILE A 632 29.05 18.72 -54.57
C ILE A 632 28.04 19.88 -54.65
N TYR A 633 26.88 19.66 -55.27
CA TYR A 633 25.81 20.65 -55.27
C TYR A 633 25.26 20.94 -53.88
N GLU A 634 25.22 19.95 -52.99
CA GLU A 634 24.83 20.16 -51.59
C GLU A 634 25.82 21.07 -50.85
N VAL A 635 27.14 20.91 -51.05
CA VAL A 635 28.14 21.80 -50.45
C VAL A 635 28.06 23.20 -51.06
N LEU A 636 27.92 23.33 -52.38
CA LEU A 636 27.73 24.63 -53.05
C LEU A 636 26.48 25.35 -52.53
N ALA A 637 25.36 24.63 -52.41
CA ALA A 637 24.13 25.18 -51.87
C ALA A 637 24.31 25.56 -50.39
N THR A 638 24.95 24.71 -49.57
CA THR A 638 25.19 25.01 -48.16
C THR A 638 26.07 26.25 -47.99
N SER A 639 27.13 26.41 -48.78
CA SER A 639 27.99 27.62 -48.79
C SER A 639 27.18 28.88 -49.14
N ALA A 640 26.31 28.82 -50.16
CA ALA A 640 25.43 29.94 -50.48
C ALA A 640 24.44 30.26 -49.34
N PHE A 641 23.93 29.25 -48.65
CA PHE A 641 23.03 29.43 -47.50
C PHE A 641 23.76 29.90 -46.23
N ASP A 642 25.04 29.57 -46.05
CA ASP A 642 25.87 30.12 -44.98
C ASP A 642 26.09 31.63 -45.16
N ARG A 643 26.41 32.05 -46.38
CA ARG A 643 26.54 33.47 -46.75
C ARG A 643 25.24 34.26 -46.59
N LEU A 644 24.08 33.60 -46.76
CA LEU A 644 22.79 34.22 -46.44
C LEU A 644 22.72 34.59 -44.95
N GLY A 645 23.21 33.75 -44.04
CA GLY A 645 23.21 34.05 -42.61
C GLY A 645 23.94 35.36 -42.29
N ASP A 646 25.12 35.55 -42.88
CA ASP A 646 25.90 36.78 -42.76
C ASP A 646 25.19 37.98 -43.44
N GLY A 647 24.62 37.75 -44.62
CA GLY A 647 23.87 38.76 -45.37
C GLY A 647 22.61 39.23 -44.64
N LEU A 648 21.87 38.31 -44.02
CA LEU A 648 20.73 38.61 -43.16
C LEU A 648 21.20 39.45 -41.98
N THR A 649 22.22 38.99 -41.25
CA THR A 649 22.79 39.73 -40.11
C THR A 649 23.16 41.15 -40.51
N SER A 650 23.82 41.34 -41.65
CA SER A 650 24.18 42.66 -42.18
C SER A 650 22.96 43.49 -42.61
N ALA A 651 21.97 42.88 -43.27
CA ALA A 651 20.76 43.57 -43.72
C ALA A 651 19.88 44.05 -42.56
N PHE A 652 19.87 43.28 -41.47
CA PHE A 652 19.13 43.54 -40.24
C PHE A 652 19.84 44.53 -39.31
N LEU A 653 21.15 44.35 -39.11
CA LEU A 653 21.88 45.03 -38.04
C LEU A 653 22.88 46.06 -38.56
N GLY A 654 23.03 46.20 -39.88
CA GLY A 654 24.13 46.94 -40.49
C GLY A 654 25.38 46.07 -40.64
N SER A 655 26.30 46.48 -41.52
CA SER A 655 27.61 45.83 -41.61
C SER A 655 28.33 45.95 -40.26
N PRO A 656 28.93 44.87 -39.72
CA PRO A 656 29.81 45.01 -38.57
C PRO A 656 30.91 46.01 -38.96
N SER A 657 31.03 47.10 -38.21
CA SER A 657 32.12 48.07 -38.41
C SER A 657 33.44 47.31 -38.43
N GLU A 658 34.29 47.54 -39.44
CA GLU A 658 35.59 46.85 -39.62
C GLU A 658 36.48 46.87 -38.36
N ASP A 659 36.23 47.78 -37.42
CA ASP A 659 36.95 47.92 -36.14
C ASP A 659 36.70 46.81 -35.09
N VAL A 660 35.89 45.77 -35.38
CA VAL A 660 35.55 44.69 -34.41
C VAL A 660 36.04 43.30 -34.83
N ARG A 661 36.87 43.17 -35.88
CA ARG A 661 37.47 41.88 -36.29
C ARG A 661 38.83 41.59 -35.68
#